data_AF-A0A026W0W1-F1
#
_entry.id   AF-A0A026W0W1-F1
#
_cell.length_a   1.000
_cell.length_b   1.000
_cell.length_c   1.000
_cell.angle_alpha   90.00
_cell.angle_beta   90.00
_cell.angle_gamma   90.00
#
_symmetry.space_group_name_H-M   'P 1'
#
loop_
_entity.id
_entity.type
_entity.pdbx_description
1 polymer ?
#
loop_
_entity_poly.entity_id
_entity_poly.type
_entity_poly.pdbx_seq_one_letter_code
_entity_poly.pdbx_strand_id
1 'polypeptide(L)'
;MVNTTDACETRDPCQHGGICISTDSGPICECRTGDYEGAYCEKDKAPSEASFRGTEYLTIDLSKGDPVLSTQESISLQFKTRQPNGLLFYSVPFLITGEGDDYLTMSLRDGGVAVGMTLAKGRLDLHIKPARVRFDDNQWHKIVVHRKVQEISSITSFCRLSALVDGIYAEHGHTAGSFVHLASDRLLVGGGADARSLQGAKGINNFVGCLRKVEFAAEGIKMELIEAARSGAAGAAAWGKMDFHCREPKASDPITFTTRDSHLVLPPWKAAKSGSISFKIRTNEPNGLIMYSRSGAHTRQDLFAFEILGGHLYLHADLGSGSVRVKASKTRIDDGVWHDVALRRVERDGRVTVDSSTVEFRTPGDSTQLDLDGLLYIGGVGAPFAPLTVPPVLWTGALRQGYVGCLRDLVINGHPVDIAGYAQQQDSGSIYCRTNRFLFCILFSCAVRPACHTQPPHCLSQPCMHDGLCVEGWNRFHCDCTSTPFTGPTCGKDASTLHLNGTQQMTALMPEDSRTQAEEIVVRFKTARARGLLLATSLENSADRLQIYLEEGKAHVQTHIGDREKILVAGQGLNDDVWHTLQFSRRSTSLKFQIDDEVAVRAEAQLGKQNVLEFRTLHVGGYLHAGEDIPHFVGQLQQIWFNGYPYLEIARSVGSHQTSHQGITPIIRVTGKFGKRNHPVHHPVTFTSKHTFVGLPVLKAYVETNIYFQFKTREANGLILYNAGREHDFIAVELVNGHVHYVFDLGDGAVRVRDTSKSKLNDGKWHAVSIGRPASKRHTLAVDDHVTAVNSQGSNENLDLDGILYIGE
;
A
#
# COMPACT_ATOMS: atom_id res chain seq x y z
N MET A 1 -28.25 -56.12 51.92
CA MET A 1 -27.65 -56.73 50.73
C MET A 1 -26.45 -55.89 50.35
N VAL A 2 -25.28 -56.53 50.35
CA VAL A 2 -23.98 -55.98 49.96
C VAL A 2 -23.87 -56.11 48.43
N ASN A 3 -23.54 -55.02 47.73
CA ASN A 3 -22.74 -54.98 46.49
C ASN A 3 -22.84 -53.59 45.85
N THR A 4 -22.05 -52.63 46.32
CA THR A 4 -21.48 -51.63 45.41
C THR A 4 -20.23 -52.29 44.83
N THR A 5 -20.39 -53.07 43.76
CA THR A 5 -19.27 -53.58 42.98
C THR A 5 -18.46 -52.39 42.49
N ASP A 6 -17.19 -52.32 42.85
CA ASP A 6 -16.26 -51.34 42.29
C ASP A 6 -16.25 -51.55 40.77
N ALA A 7 -16.76 -50.55 40.04
CA ALA A 7 -16.92 -50.62 38.59
C ALA A 7 -15.56 -50.76 37.88
N CYS A 8 -14.51 -50.22 38.49
CA CYS A 8 -13.13 -50.34 38.00
C CYS A 8 -12.53 -51.73 38.27
N GLU A 9 -12.90 -52.43 39.36
CA GLU A 9 -12.44 -53.80 39.63
C GLU A 9 -13.14 -54.85 38.75
N THR A 10 -14.39 -54.59 38.37
CA THR A 10 -15.16 -55.51 37.52
C THR A 10 -14.79 -55.38 36.04
N ARG A 11 -14.56 -54.16 35.54
CA ARG A 11 -14.03 -53.90 34.19
C ARG A 11 -13.49 -52.49 34.07
N ASP A 12 -12.17 -52.34 34.03
CA ASP A 12 -11.50 -51.08 33.74
C ASP A 12 -11.79 -50.63 32.29
N PRO A 13 -12.51 -49.51 32.07
CA PRO A 13 -12.79 -48.99 30.75
C PRO A 13 -11.69 -48.07 30.21
N CYS A 14 -10.69 -47.72 31.03
CA CYS A 14 -9.66 -46.75 30.69
C CYS A 14 -8.58 -47.35 29.79
N GLN A 15 -8.36 -46.73 28.64
CA GLN A 15 -7.37 -47.16 27.67
C GLN A 15 -6.01 -46.50 27.93
N HIS A 16 -4.96 -47.02 27.30
CA HIS A 16 -3.62 -46.42 27.29
C HIS A 16 -3.02 -46.10 28.68
N GLY A 17 -3.35 -46.91 29.69
CA GLY A 17 -2.84 -46.74 31.05
C GLY A 17 -3.49 -45.60 31.84
N GLY A 18 -4.67 -45.13 31.43
CA GLY A 18 -5.48 -44.20 32.21
C GLY A 18 -5.94 -44.83 33.54
N ILE A 19 -6.10 -44.01 34.58
CA ILE A 19 -6.55 -44.50 35.89
C ILE A 19 -8.06 -44.51 35.95
N CYS A 20 -8.64 -45.68 36.23
CA CYS A 20 -10.07 -45.80 36.51
C CYS A 20 -10.39 -45.37 37.94
N ILE A 21 -11.36 -44.46 38.07
CA ILE A 21 -11.89 -43.97 39.33
C ILE A 21 -13.39 -44.30 39.38
N SER A 22 -13.79 -45.15 40.32
CA SER A 22 -15.19 -45.48 40.53
C SER A 22 -15.92 -44.34 41.22
N THR A 23 -17.04 -43.89 40.64
CA THR A 23 -17.93 -42.87 41.21
C THR A 23 -19.38 -43.36 41.25
N ASP A 24 -20.25 -42.69 42.02
CA ASP A 24 -21.67 -43.03 42.13
C ASP A 24 -22.43 -42.94 40.79
N SER A 25 -21.86 -42.24 39.80
CA SER A 25 -22.36 -42.11 38.42
C SER A 25 -21.73 -43.08 37.41
N GLY A 26 -20.81 -43.95 37.85
CA GLY A 26 -20.05 -44.89 37.01
C GLY A 26 -18.53 -44.62 37.00
N PRO A 27 -17.74 -45.44 36.28
CA PRO A 27 -16.28 -45.30 36.19
C PRO A 27 -15.87 -44.07 35.36
N ILE A 28 -14.93 -43.27 35.87
CA ILE A 28 -14.33 -42.10 35.20
C ILE A 28 -12.84 -42.38 34.98
N CYS A 29 -12.30 -42.00 33.81
CA CYS A 29 -10.89 -42.20 33.48
C CYS A 29 -10.06 -40.92 33.61
N GLU A 30 -8.92 -41.02 34.30
CA GLU A 30 -7.90 -39.98 34.38
C GLU A 30 -6.70 -40.31 33.46
N CYS A 31 -6.59 -39.59 32.34
CA CYS A 31 -5.59 -39.84 31.29
C CYS A 31 -4.22 -39.21 31.64
N ARG A 32 -3.47 -39.83 32.55
CA ARG A 32 -2.22 -39.25 33.11
C ARG A 32 -1.05 -39.17 32.15
N THR A 33 -1.00 -39.99 31.11
CA THR A 33 0.12 -40.02 30.16
C THR A 33 0.18 -38.76 29.27
N GLY A 34 -0.85 -37.92 29.28
CA GLY A 34 -0.87 -36.63 28.55
C GLY A 34 -0.95 -36.75 27.02
N ASP A 35 -0.67 -37.94 26.48
CA ASP A 35 -0.71 -38.27 25.05
C ASP A 35 -2.12 -38.67 24.56
N TYR A 36 -3.08 -38.87 25.48
CA TYR A 36 -4.43 -39.34 25.18
C TYR A 36 -5.51 -38.51 25.89
N GLU A 37 -6.65 -38.35 25.24
CA GLU A 37 -7.85 -37.66 25.72
C GLU A 37 -9.13 -38.45 25.40
N GLY A 38 -10.28 -37.94 25.84
CA GLY A 38 -11.57 -38.62 25.72
C GLY A 38 -12.07 -39.17 27.04
N ALA A 39 -13.32 -39.65 27.07
CA ALA A 39 -13.97 -40.11 28.31
C ALA A 39 -13.29 -41.34 28.91
N TYR A 40 -12.56 -42.09 28.08
CA TYR A 40 -11.91 -43.35 28.40
C TYR A 40 -10.45 -43.38 27.93
N CYS A 41 -9.83 -42.21 27.70
CA CYS A 41 -8.47 -42.07 27.16
C CYS A 41 -8.27 -42.75 25.79
N GLU A 42 -9.34 -42.78 24.99
CA GLU A 42 -9.42 -43.53 23.74
C GLU A 42 -8.94 -42.76 22.51
N LYS A 43 -8.70 -41.45 22.63
CA LYS A 43 -8.29 -40.59 21.51
C LYS A 43 -6.86 -40.10 21.71
N ASP A 44 -6.07 -40.10 20.65
CA ASP A 44 -4.78 -39.40 20.67
C ASP A 44 -5.02 -37.91 20.91
N LYS A 45 -4.32 -37.33 21.89
CA LYS A 45 -4.37 -35.89 22.11
C LYS A 45 -3.61 -35.20 20.97
N ALA A 46 -4.26 -34.22 20.34
CA ALA A 46 -3.60 -33.41 19.32
C ALA A 46 -2.34 -32.75 19.90
N PRO A 47 -1.23 -32.68 19.14
CA PRO A 47 -0.01 -32.04 19.62
C PRO A 47 -0.28 -30.58 20.00
N SER A 48 0.23 -30.14 21.15
CA SER A 48 0.21 -28.72 21.51
C SER A 48 1.04 -27.93 20.49
N GLU A 49 0.42 -26.88 19.95
CA GLU A 49 1.00 -26.02 18.93
C GLU A 49 0.63 -24.57 19.18
N ALA A 50 1.45 -23.65 18.67
CA ALA A 50 1.23 -22.21 18.81
C ALA A 50 1.78 -21.44 17.61
N SER A 51 1.10 -20.35 17.25
CA SER A 51 1.49 -19.43 16.18
C SER A 51 2.24 -18.21 16.73
N PHE A 52 3.41 -17.93 16.17
CA PHE A 52 4.26 -16.80 16.50
C PHE A 52 4.30 -15.84 15.31
N ARG A 53 4.09 -14.54 15.54
CA ARG A 53 4.08 -13.49 14.52
C ARG A 53 5.26 -12.52 14.67
N GLY A 54 6.22 -12.86 15.52
CA GLY A 54 7.39 -12.03 15.83
C GLY A 54 7.16 -11.04 16.99
N THR A 55 5.93 -10.92 17.50
CA THR A 55 5.59 -10.11 18.68
C THR A 55 5.28 -10.95 19.91
N GLU A 56 4.85 -12.19 19.72
CA GLU A 56 4.52 -13.12 20.79
C GLU A 56 5.72 -13.99 21.17
N TYR A 57 5.77 -14.38 22.44
CA TYR A 57 6.75 -15.34 22.95
C TYR A 57 6.21 -15.99 24.23
N LEU A 58 6.76 -17.14 24.61
CA LEU A 58 6.45 -17.80 25.88
C LEU A 58 7.61 -17.64 26.84
N THR A 59 7.29 -17.48 28.13
CA THR A 59 8.26 -17.42 29.21
C THR A 59 7.92 -18.44 30.28
N ILE A 60 8.89 -19.26 30.67
CA ILE A 60 8.76 -20.18 31.81
C ILE A 60 9.80 -19.78 32.85
N ASP A 61 9.33 -19.38 34.02
CA ASP A 61 10.13 -18.99 35.16
C ASP A 61 10.28 -20.19 36.12
N LEU A 62 11.46 -20.80 36.10
CA LEU A 62 11.82 -21.97 36.89
C LEU A 62 12.27 -21.57 38.32
N SER A 63 12.54 -20.28 38.56
CA SER A 63 12.93 -19.77 39.90
C SER A 63 11.80 -19.78 40.93
N LYS A 64 10.55 -19.98 40.48
CA LYS A 64 9.36 -20.11 41.35
C LYS A 64 9.14 -21.56 41.85
N GLY A 65 10.03 -22.49 41.50
CA GLY A 65 10.12 -23.86 42.01
C GLY A 65 11.54 -24.18 42.50
N ASP A 66 11.85 -25.47 42.75
CA ASP A 66 13.22 -25.89 43.10
C ASP A 66 14.18 -25.63 41.92
N PRO A 67 15.34 -24.98 42.13
CA PRO A 67 16.27 -24.65 41.05
C PRO A 67 16.76 -25.90 40.33
N VAL A 68 16.64 -25.90 38.99
CA VAL A 68 16.98 -27.06 38.14
C VAL A 68 18.48 -27.10 37.88
N LEU A 69 19.21 -27.78 38.77
CA LEU A 69 20.63 -28.07 38.59
C LEU A 69 20.77 -29.38 37.82
N SER A 70 21.01 -29.31 36.51
CA SER A 70 21.11 -30.52 35.66
C SER A 70 22.47 -30.67 35.00
N THR A 71 22.95 -31.92 34.95
CA THR A 71 24.15 -32.32 34.20
C THR A 71 23.79 -32.84 32.81
N GLN A 72 22.51 -33.07 32.54
CA GLN A 72 22.00 -33.52 31.25
C GLN A 72 20.67 -32.83 30.88
N GLU A 73 20.57 -32.32 29.66
CA GLU A 73 19.35 -31.72 29.14
C GLU A 73 19.02 -32.25 27.75
N SER A 74 17.73 -32.32 27.48
CA SER A 74 17.18 -32.65 26.18
C SER A 74 16.09 -31.63 25.85
N ILE A 75 16.29 -30.87 24.77
CA ILE A 75 15.30 -29.96 24.22
C ILE A 75 14.86 -30.48 22.86
N SER A 76 13.57 -30.70 22.69
CA SER A 76 12.98 -31.15 21.43
C SER A 76 11.86 -30.21 21.05
N LEU A 77 11.86 -29.73 19.81
CA LEU A 77 10.74 -28.95 19.28
C LEU A 77 10.55 -29.21 17.79
N GLN A 78 9.35 -28.95 17.30
CA GLN A 78 9.07 -28.91 15.87
C GLN A 78 8.70 -27.50 15.46
N PHE A 79 9.21 -27.06 14.32
CA PHE A 79 8.99 -25.72 13.79
C PHE A 79 8.58 -25.76 12.32
N LYS A 80 7.81 -24.76 11.90
CA LYS A 80 7.39 -24.52 10.52
C LYS A 80 7.44 -23.02 10.23
N THR A 81 8.23 -22.59 9.25
CA THR A 81 8.38 -21.16 8.92
C THR A 81 8.81 -20.92 7.46
N ARG A 82 8.59 -19.69 6.98
CA ARG A 82 9.16 -19.13 5.75
C ARG A 82 10.29 -18.13 6.00
N GLN A 83 10.56 -17.80 7.26
CA GLN A 83 11.58 -16.81 7.61
C GLN A 83 12.96 -17.47 7.70
N PRO A 84 13.98 -16.92 7.01
CA PRO A 84 15.34 -17.49 7.06
C PRO A 84 16.03 -17.28 8.41
N ASN A 85 15.50 -16.40 9.28
CA ASN A 85 16.06 -16.09 10.59
C ASN A 85 14.96 -16.00 11.65
N GLY A 86 15.21 -16.53 12.86
CA GLY A 86 14.26 -16.45 13.97
C GLY A 86 14.73 -17.22 15.22
N LEU A 87 14.44 -16.69 16.40
CA LEU A 87 14.78 -17.31 17.68
C LEU A 87 13.76 -18.39 18.08
N LEU A 88 14.16 -19.66 18.15
CA LEU A 88 13.27 -20.77 18.48
C LEU A 88 13.18 -21.01 19.99
N PHE A 89 14.33 -21.07 20.66
CA PHE A 89 14.44 -21.33 22.08
C PHE A 89 15.66 -20.63 22.69
N TYR A 90 15.53 -20.19 23.93
CA TYR A 90 16.62 -19.60 24.69
C TYR A 90 16.49 -19.93 26.18
N SER A 91 17.56 -20.36 26.85
CA SER A 91 17.63 -20.48 28.30
C SER A 91 18.58 -19.45 28.91
N VAL A 92 18.17 -18.84 30.03
CA VAL A 92 18.93 -17.83 30.77
C VAL A 92 19.08 -18.26 32.25
N PRO A 93 20.27 -18.14 32.86
CA PRO A 93 20.45 -18.14 34.31
C PRO A 93 20.02 -16.79 34.92
N PHE A 94 19.44 -16.83 36.11
CA PHE A 94 19.15 -15.67 36.95
C PHE A 94 20.40 -15.35 37.76
N LEU A 95 21.10 -14.27 37.42
CA LEU A 95 22.02 -13.65 38.38
C LEU A 95 21.67 -12.18 38.59
N ILE A 96 21.19 -11.93 39.81
CA ILE A 96 21.50 -10.72 40.57
C ILE A 96 23.04 -10.60 40.54
N THR A 97 23.55 -9.44 40.09
CA THR A 97 24.98 -9.09 39.91
C THR A 97 25.73 -9.73 38.73
N GLY A 98 25.52 -9.19 37.53
CA GLY A 98 26.61 -8.74 36.64
C GLY A 98 27.64 -9.71 36.03
N GLU A 99 27.68 -11.00 36.36
CA GLU A 99 28.75 -11.92 35.88
C GLU A 99 28.29 -13.34 35.47
N GLY A 100 27.07 -13.50 34.91
CA GLY A 100 26.62 -14.79 34.34
C GLY A 100 26.50 -14.75 32.81
N ASP A 101 27.47 -15.32 32.09
CA ASP A 101 27.54 -15.37 30.61
C ASP A 101 26.89 -16.64 29.99
N ASP A 102 26.26 -17.48 30.82
CA ASP A 102 25.81 -18.82 30.40
C ASP A 102 24.46 -18.76 29.68
N TYR A 103 24.33 -19.51 28.60
CA TYR A 103 23.07 -19.64 27.86
C TYR A 103 23.09 -20.88 26.99
N LEU A 104 21.90 -21.34 26.60
CA LEU A 104 21.70 -22.26 25.48
C LEU A 104 20.65 -21.67 24.55
N THR A 105 20.95 -21.57 23.27
CA THR A 105 20.05 -21.00 22.25
C THR A 105 19.88 -21.93 21.06
N MET A 106 18.67 -21.97 20.52
CA MET A 106 18.31 -22.60 19.26
C MET A 106 17.69 -21.54 18.35
N SER A 107 18.17 -21.40 17.12
CA SER A 107 17.73 -20.36 16.20
C SER A 107 17.83 -20.79 14.74
N LEU A 108 17.12 -20.09 13.87
CA LEU A 108 17.33 -20.12 12.43
C LEU A 108 18.28 -19.00 12.02
N ARG A 109 19.26 -19.34 11.19
CA ARG A 109 20.23 -18.42 10.60
C ARG A 109 20.42 -18.76 9.13
N ASP A 110 20.03 -17.83 8.25
CA ASP A 110 20.10 -17.98 6.80
C ASP A 110 19.55 -19.33 6.27
N GLY A 111 18.35 -19.69 6.75
CA GLY A 111 17.65 -20.93 6.38
C GLY A 111 18.27 -22.23 6.92
N GLY A 112 19.36 -22.14 7.68
CA GLY A 112 19.95 -23.23 8.45
C GLY A 112 19.56 -23.16 9.94
N VAL A 113 19.83 -24.24 10.67
CA VAL A 113 19.63 -24.33 12.12
C VAL A 113 20.94 -24.01 12.83
N ALA A 114 20.91 -23.16 13.85
CA ALA A 114 22.06 -22.83 14.67
C ALA A 114 21.76 -23.08 16.16
N VAL A 115 22.67 -23.76 16.84
CA VAL A 115 22.61 -24.04 18.28
C VAL A 115 23.87 -23.50 18.93
N GLY A 116 23.70 -22.57 19.87
CA GLY A 116 24.81 -21.91 20.57
C GLY A 116 24.72 -22.15 22.08
N MET A 117 25.86 -22.31 22.73
CA MET A 117 25.95 -22.48 24.19
C MET A 117 27.20 -21.80 24.73
N THR A 118 27.04 -21.12 25.87
CA THR A 118 28.15 -20.71 26.73
C THR A 118 27.94 -21.28 28.14
N LEU A 119 29.00 -21.81 28.73
CA LEU A 119 29.07 -22.30 30.12
C LEU A 119 30.40 -21.87 30.73
N ALA A 120 30.37 -21.02 31.75
CA ALA A 120 31.54 -20.34 32.31
C ALA A 120 32.44 -19.73 31.20
N LYS A 121 33.59 -20.36 30.91
CA LYS A 121 34.53 -19.94 29.85
C LYS A 121 34.44 -20.78 28.57
N GLY A 122 33.64 -21.86 28.57
CA GLY A 122 33.47 -22.75 27.42
C GLY A 122 32.37 -22.23 26.49
N ARG A 123 32.65 -22.16 25.19
CA ARG A 123 31.68 -21.77 24.16
C ARG A 123 31.61 -22.82 23.06
N LEU A 124 30.40 -23.17 22.63
CA LEU A 124 30.12 -24.06 21.50
C LEU A 124 29.05 -23.44 20.61
N ASP A 125 29.31 -23.40 19.30
CA ASP A 125 28.37 -22.96 18.27
C ASP A 125 28.30 -24.05 17.19
N LEU A 126 27.12 -24.62 16.97
CA LEU A 126 26.84 -25.62 15.94
C LEU A 126 25.96 -24.98 14.85
N HIS A 127 26.22 -25.27 13.58
CA HIS A 127 25.41 -24.76 12.47
C HIS A 127 25.14 -25.82 11.39
N ILE A 128 23.90 -26.29 11.36
CA ILE A 128 23.42 -27.30 10.43
C ILE A 128 22.77 -26.59 9.24
N LYS A 129 23.48 -26.56 8.10
CA LYS A 129 22.98 -26.00 6.84
C LYS A 129 23.44 -26.82 5.62
N PRO A 130 22.70 -27.87 5.23
CA PRO A 130 23.02 -28.68 4.05
C PRO A 130 22.93 -27.85 2.75
N ALA A 131 23.77 -28.11 1.75
CA ALA A 131 23.85 -27.30 0.53
C ALA A 131 22.57 -27.28 -0.33
N ARG A 132 21.70 -28.29 -0.21
CA ARG A 132 20.49 -28.45 -1.03
C ARG A 132 19.18 -28.40 -0.24
N VAL A 133 19.27 -28.19 1.08
CA VAL A 133 18.10 -28.21 1.97
C VAL A 133 18.11 -26.94 2.78
N ARG A 134 16.96 -26.27 2.83
CA ARG A 134 16.74 -25.15 3.73
C ARG A 134 15.54 -25.49 4.60
N PHE A 135 15.59 -25.06 5.86
CA PHE A 135 14.56 -25.35 6.85
C PHE A 135 13.50 -24.23 6.96
N ASP A 136 13.57 -23.22 6.09
CA ASP A 136 12.58 -22.15 5.92
C ASP A 136 11.61 -22.43 4.74
N ASP A 137 11.35 -23.71 4.46
CA ASP A 137 10.54 -24.21 3.34
C ASP A 137 9.03 -24.29 3.65
N ASN A 138 8.62 -23.82 4.83
CA ASN A 138 7.27 -23.95 5.38
C ASN A 138 6.79 -25.41 5.52
N GLN A 139 7.68 -26.36 5.76
CA GLN A 139 7.36 -27.71 6.23
C GLN A 139 7.69 -27.85 7.72
N TRP A 140 7.17 -28.91 8.34
CA TRP A 140 7.50 -29.21 9.73
C TRP A 140 8.88 -29.87 9.80
N HIS A 141 9.79 -29.22 10.51
CA HIS A 141 11.09 -29.77 10.86
C HIS A 141 11.18 -30.05 12.35
N LYS A 142 11.84 -31.14 12.74
CA LYS A 142 12.08 -31.50 14.14
C LYS A 142 13.53 -31.24 14.49
N ILE A 143 13.78 -30.47 15.54
CA ILE A 143 15.11 -30.28 16.13
C ILE A 143 15.15 -30.94 17.51
N VAL A 144 16.22 -31.69 17.76
CA VAL A 144 16.53 -32.28 19.06
C VAL A 144 17.93 -31.86 19.46
N VAL A 145 18.08 -31.25 20.63
CA VAL A 145 19.34 -30.83 21.21
C VAL A 145 19.56 -31.59 22.51
N HIS A 146 20.72 -32.24 22.61
CA HIS A 146 21.17 -32.92 23.82
C HIS A 146 22.45 -32.27 24.34
N ARG A 147 22.42 -31.89 25.62
CA ARG A 147 23.60 -31.50 26.40
C ARG A 147 23.87 -32.60 27.42
N LYS A 148 25.13 -33.00 27.57
CA LYS A 148 25.57 -33.92 28.62
C LYS A 148 26.93 -33.51 29.16
N VAL A 149 27.01 -33.31 30.46
CA VAL A 149 28.24 -33.08 31.22
C VAL A 149 28.67 -34.39 31.86
N GLN A 150 29.95 -34.72 31.73
CA GLN A 150 30.57 -35.86 32.37
C GLN A 150 31.76 -35.38 33.19
N GLU A 151 31.75 -35.64 34.50
CA GLU A 151 32.86 -35.31 35.38
C GLU A 151 34.06 -36.24 35.09
N ILE A 152 35.25 -35.66 34.94
CA ILE A 152 36.50 -36.40 34.68
C ILE A 152 37.42 -36.34 35.90
N SER A 153 37.42 -35.22 36.63
CA SER A 153 38.11 -35.04 37.91
C SER A 153 37.40 -33.98 38.75
N SER A 154 37.82 -33.81 40.01
CA SER A 154 37.26 -32.78 40.92
C SER A 154 37.38 -31.33 40.44
N ILE A 155 38.12 -31.07 39.37
CA ILE A 155 38.32 -29.73 38.78
C ILE A 155 38.03 -29.67 37.27
N THR A 156 37.69 -30.79 36.62
CA THR A 156 37.47 -30.85 35.17
C THR A 156 36.31 -31.73 34.78
N SER A 157 35.37 -31.16 34.02
CA SER A 157 34.24 -31.84 33.40
C SER A 157 34.31 -31.71 31.88
N PHE A 158 33.73 -32.67 31.17
CA PHE A 158 33.57 -32.65 29.71
C PHE A 158 32.12 -32.41 29.36
N CYS A 159 31.83 -31.37 28.59
CA CYS A 159 30.49 -31.06 28.13
C CYS A 159 30.36 -31.39 26.65
N ARG A 160 29.43 -32.29 26.31
CA ARG A 160 29.05 -32.62 24.94
C ARG A 160 27.74 -31.92 24.60
N LEU A 161 27.71 -31.23 23.47
CA LEU A 161 26.51 -30.66 22.86
C LEU A 161 26.26 -31.35 21.53
N SER A 162 25.04 -31.78 21.27
CA SER A 162 24.65 -32.39 19.98
C SER A 162 23.29 -31.89 19.55
N ALA A 163 23.17 -31.63 18.25
CA ALA A 163 21.94 -31.21 17.61
C ALA A 163 21.61 -32.15 16.45
N LEU A 164 20.33 -32.48 16.30
CA LEU A 164 19.80 -33.36 15.27
C LEU A 164 18.56 -32.72 14.65
N VAL A 165 18.57 -32.52 13.33
CA VAL A 165 17.44 -32.00 12.56
C VAL A 165 16.87 -33.10 11.67
N ASP A 166 15.56 -33.32 11.78
CA ASP A 166 14.75 -34.32 11.06
C ASP A 166 15.24 -35.78 11.18
N GLY A 167 16.08 -36.06 12.17
CA GLY A 167 16.68 -37.39 12.34
C GLY A 167 17.80 -37.70 11.34
N ILE A 168 18.16 -36.76 10.46
CA ILE A 168 19.12 -36.98 9.36
C ILE A 168 20.37 -36.12 9.56
N TYR A 169 20.19 -34.82 9.82
CA TYR A 169 21.30 -33.88 9.85
C TYR A 169 21.75 -33.69 11.29
N ALA A 170 22.93 -34.20 11.62
CA ALA A 170 23.47 -34.18 12.96
C ALA A 170 24.77 -33.38 13.02
N GLU A 171 24.94 -32.62 14.09
CA GLU A 171 26.20 -31.94 14.41
C GLU A 171 26.44 -32.03 15.92
N HIS A 172 27.71 -32.07 16.32
CA HIS A 172 28.07 -32.15 17.72
C HIS A 172 29.38 -31.43 18.00
N GLY A 173 29.51 -30.89 19.20
CA GLY A 173 30.69 -30.22 19.70
C GLY A 173 30.99 -30.65 21.14
N HIS A 174 32.21 -30.39 21.57
CA HIS A 174 32.64 -30.70 22.93
C HIS A 174 33.57 -29.64 23.48
N THR A 175 33.51 -29.41 24.78
CA THR A 175 34.40 -28.49 25.50
C THR A 175 34.73 -29.05 26.88
N ALA A 176 35.88 -28.68 27.44
CA ALA A 176 36.37 -29.15 28.74
C ALA A 176 36.63 -27.96 29.68
N GLY A 177 36.32 -28.12 30.97
CA GLY A 177 36.39 -27.04 31.95
C GLY A 177 35.67 -27.39 33.25
N SER A 178 35.70 -26.48 34.23
CA SER A 178 35.00 -26.64 35.52
C SER A 178 33.51 -26.33 35.36
N PHE A 179 32.77 -27.21 34.68
CA PHE A 179 31.32 -27.09 34.49
C PHE A 179 30.61 -27.97 35.51
N VAL A 180 29.63 -27.42 36.23
CA VAL A 180 28.89 -28.19 37.25
C VAL A 180 27.41 -28.31 36.84
N HIS A 181 26.72 -27.20 36.52
CA HIS A 181 25.31 -27.21 36.12
C HIS A 181 25.00 -26.10 35.11
N LEU A 182 23.96 -26.26 34.28
CA LEU A 182 23.33 -25.14 33.56
C LEU A 182 22.19 -24.61 34.44
N ALA A 183 22.37 -23.45 35.05
CA ALA A 183 21.27 -22.79 35.75
C ALA A 183 20.28 -22.25 34.71
N SER A 184 19.22 -23.00 34.43
CA SER A 184 18.14 -22.52 33.56
C SER A 184 17.02 -21.98 34.44
N ASP A 185 17.08 -20.70 34.78
CA ASP A 185 16.05 -20.06 35.62
C ASP A 185 14.90 -19.52 34.81
N ARG A 186 15.15 -19.15 33.55
CA ARG A 186 14.11 -18.72 32.62
C ARG A 186 14.28 -19.33 31.25
N LEU A 187 13.20 -19.93 30.74
CA LEU A 187 13.11 -20.44 29.37
C LEU A 187 12.27 -19.47 28.53
N LEU A 188 12.74 -19.17 27.32
CA LEU A 188 12.05 -18.38 26.32
C LEU A 188 11.80 -19.22 25.08
N VAL A 189 10.57 -19.17 24.55
CA VAL A 189 10.17 -19.91 23.34
C VAL A 189 9.64 -18.92 22.30
N GLY A 190 10.15 -19.01 21.08
CA GLY A 190 9.73 -18.20 19.94
C GLY A 190 10.18 -16.73 19.94
N GLY A 191 10.76 -16.22 21.03
CA GLY A 191 11.22 -14.84 21.10
C GLY A 191 11.45 -14.33 22.51
N GLY A 192 11.66 -13.02 22.64
CA GLY A 192 11.74 -12.31 23.91
C GLY A 192 11.40 -10.82 23.73
N ALA A 193 11.30 -10.09 24.85
CA ALA A 193 11.04 -8.64 24.83
C ALA A 193 12.09 -7.86 24.01
N ASP A 194 13.35 -8.30 24.05
CA ASP A 194 14.43 -7.82 23.19
C ASP A 194 15.36 -8.97 22.78
N ALA A 195 14.90 -9.84 21.89
CA ALA A 195 15.68 -10.99 21.44
C ALA A 195 17.03 -10.62 20.79
N ARG A 196 17.16 -9.40 20.26
CA ARG A 196 18.37 -8.94 19.56
C ARG A 196 19.52 -8.61 20.52
N SER A 197 19.22 -8.29 21.77
CA SER A 197 20.25 -8.04 22.80
C SER A 197 20.69 -9.30 23.52
N LEU A 198 19.96 -10.41 23.38
CA LEU A 198 20.33 -11.70 23.97
C LEU A 198 21.67 -12.22 23.42
N GLN A 199 22.53 -12.66 24.32
CA GLN A 199 23.87 -13.18 24.00
C GLN A 199 23.76 -14.45 23.16
N GLY A 200 24.59 -14.62 22.12
CA GLY A 200 24.45 -15.75 21.18
C GLY A 200 23.25 -15.68 20.23
N ALA A 201 22.28 -14.79 20.47
CA ALA A 201 21.16 -14.47 19.58
C ALA A 201 21.25 -13.05 18.99
N LYS A 202 22.40 -12.36 19.14
CA LYS A 202 22.64 -11.02 18.57
C LYS A 202 22.31 -10.99 17.07
N GLY A 203 21.43 -10.06 16.70
CA GLY A 203 20.98 -9.85 15.31
C GLY A 203 19.90 -10.83 14.83
N ILE A 204 19.41 -11.75 15.69
CA ILE A 204 18.29 -12.65 15.37
C ILE A 204 16.98 -12.00 15.83
N ASN A 205 15.94 -12.08 15.01
CA ASN A 205 14.60 -11.60 15.34
C ASN A 205 13.81 -12.66 16.12
N ASN A 206 12.70 -12.24 16.72
CA ASN A 206 11.69 -13.20 17.19
C ASN A 206 11.19 -14.08 16.03
N PHE A 207 10.81 -15.30 16.36
CA PHE A 207 10.32 -16.27 15.40
C PHE A 207 8.96 -15.88 14.83
N VAL A 208 8.80 -16.12 13.53
CA VAL A 208 7.51 -16.01 12.82
C VAL A 208 7.24 -17.37 12.20
N GLY A 209 6.18 -18.06 12.60
CA GLY A 209 5.96 -19.45 12.24
C GLY A 209 5.06 -20.17 13.23
N CYS A 210 4.98 -21.49 13.10
CA CYS A 210 4.38 -22.36 14.10
C CYS A 210 5.45 -23.13 14.85
N LEU A 211 5.27 -23.29 16.16
CA LEU A 211 6.00 -24.27 16.97
C LEU A 211 5.02 -25.29 17.51
N ARG A 212 5.43 -26.56 17.63
CA ARG A 212 4.65 -27.61 18.30
C ARG A 212 5.54 -28.59 19.05
N LYS A 213 4.97 -29.26 20.06
CA LYS A 213 5.67 -30.22 20.93
C LYS A 213 7.03 -29.67 21.42
N VAL A 214 7.00 -28.51 22.07
CA VAL A 214 8.20 -27.88 22.64
C VAL A 214 8.46 -28.50 24.00
N GLU A 215 9.30 -29.53 24.02
CA GLU A 215 9.63 -30.31 25.20
C GLU A 215 10.98 -29.90 25.76
N PHE A 216 11.02 -29.64 27.06
CA PHE A 216 12.22 -29.47 27.84
C PHE A 216 12.31 -30.59 28.87
N ALA A 217 13.42 -31.32 28.87
CA ALA A 217 13.71 -32.36 29.85
C ALA A 217 15.08 -32.15 30.47
N ALA A 218 15.13 -32.21 31.79
CA ALA A 218 16.30 -32.15 32.64
C ALA A 218 16.19 -33.22 33.74
N GLU A 219 17.20 -33.39 34.59
CA GLU A 219 17.13 -34.34 35.71
C GLU A 219 15.94 -34.02 36.62
N GLY A 220 15.01 -34.97 36.75
CA GLY A 220 13.81 -34.84 37.59
C GLY A 220 12.66 -33.98 37.02
N ILE A 221 12.84 -33.34 35.85
CA ILE A 221 11.84 -32.43 35.27
C ILE A 221 11.63 -32.73 33.78
N LYS A 222 10.38 -32.92 33.38
CA LYS A 222 9.95 -32.97 31.99
C LYS A 222 8.71 -32.11 31.81
N MET A 223 8.77 -31.16 30.88
CA MET A 223 7.67 -30.21 30.62
C MET A 223 7.45 -30.01 29.13
N GLU A 224 6.19 -29.85 28.74
CA GLU A 224 5.80 -29.34 27.43
C GLU A 224 5.42 -27.86 27.59
N LEU A 225 6.22 -26.98 27.00
CA LEU A 225 6.22 -25.55 27.34
C LEU A 225 5.02 -24.80 26.76
N ILE A 226 4.46 -25.25 25.63
CA ILE A 226 3.27 -24.64 25.04
C ILE A 226 2.05 -24.91 25.92
N GLU A 227 1.89 -26.15 26.36
CA GLU A 227 0.79 -26.60 27.23
C GLU A 227 0.88 -25.92 28.59
N ALA A 228 2.08 -25.83 29.18
CA ALA A 228 2.29 -25.11 30.45
C ALA A 228 1.85 -23.64 30.35
N ALA A 229 2.15 -22.96 29.24
CA ALA A 229 1.70 -21.60 29.01
C ALA A 229 0.20 -21.50 28.71
N ARG A 230 -0.38 -22.47 27.99
CA ARG A 230 -1.82 -22.52 27.66
C ARG A 230 -2.68 -22.75 28.90
N SER A 231 -2.24 -23.63 29.80
CA SER A 231 -2.96 -23.95 31.04
C SER A 231 -2.73 -22.93 32.15
N GLY A 232 -1.82 -21.97 31.97
CA GLY A 232 -1.45 -21.01 33.00
C GLY A 232 -0.73 -21.65 34.19
N ALA A 233 0.11 -22.65 33.95
CA ALA A 233 0.90 -23.30 35.00
C ALA A 233 1.76 -22.28 35.76
N ALA A 234 2.02 -22.53 37.05
CA ALA A 234 2.80 -21.62 37.88
C ALA A 234 4.19 -21.36 37.27
N GLY A 235 4.52 -20.08 37.03
CA GLY A 235 5.78 -19.68 36.39
C GLY A 235 5.71 -19.60 34.85
N ALA A 236 4.68 -20.13 34.20
CA ALA A 236 4.48 -20.04 32.76
C ALA A 236 3.64 -18.81 32.37
N ALA A 237 4.04 -18.10 31.30
CA ALA A 237 3.26 -17.01 30.74
C ALA A 237 3.41 -16.92 29.21
N ALA A 238 2.33 -16.54 28.54
CA ALA A 238 2.32 -16.17 27.14
C ALA A 238 2.26 -14.64 27.01
N TRP A 239 3.18 -14.07 26.23
CA TRP A 239 3.24 -12.64 25.96
C TRP A 239 2.67 -12.33 24.57
N GLY A 240 1.83 -11.30 24.49
CA GLY A 240 1.08 -10.96 23.28
C GLY A 240 -0.21 -11.76 23.13
N LYS A 241 -0.87 -11.65 21.96
CA LYS A 241 -2.11 -12.38 21.67
C LYS A 241 -1.78 -13.74 21.06
N MET A 242 -1.46 -14.70 21.93
CA MET A 242 -1.07 -16.05 21.50
C MET A 242 -2.26 -16.84 20.91
N ASP A 243 -2.02 -17.51 19.78
CA ASP A 243 -2.96 -18.45 19.16
C ASP A 243 -2.40 -19.86 19.34
N PHE A 244 -3.03 -20.68 20.20
CA PHE A 244 -2.64 -22.06 20.51
C PHE A 244 -3.10 -23.08 19.46
N HIS A 245 -3.14 -22.64 18.22
CA HIS A 245 -3.32 -23.47 17.03
C HIS A 245 -2.29 -23.00 16.01
N CYS A 246 -1.80 -23.91 15.17
CA CYS A 246 -0.98 -23.52 14.04
C CYS A 246 -1.87 -22.96 12.95
N ARG A 247 -2.01 -21.63 12.96
CA ARG A 247 -2.48 -20.88 11.81
C ARG A 247 -1.23 -20.43 11.09
N GLU A 248 -1.05 -20.89 9.85
CA GLU A 248 0.09 -20.44 9.06
C GLU A 248 0.17 -18.91 9.15
N PRO A 249 1.33 -18.33 9.53
CA PRO A 249 1.53 -16.91 9.31
C PRO A 249 1.30 -16.73 7.81
N LYS A 250 0.28 -15.94 7.46
CA LYS A 250 0.13 -15.46 6.08
C LYS A 250 1.51 -14.95 5.70
N ALA A 251 2.20 -15.62 4.77
CA ALA A 251 3.42 -15.05 4.19
C ALA A 251 3.01 -13.65 3.79
N SER A 252 3.60 -12.57 4.35
CA SER A 252 3.06 -11.19 4.22
C SER A 252 2.42 -11.03 2.84
N ASP A 253 1.09 -11.18 2.76
CA ASP A 253 0.49 -11.58 1.48
C ASP A 253 0.80 -10.44 0.52
N PRO A 254 1.33 -10.73 -0.68
CA PRO A 254 1.71 -9.66 -1.58
C PRO A 254 0.46 -8.86 -1.90
N ILE A 255 0.55 -7.54 -1.75
CA ILE A 255 -0.51 -6.64 -2.13
C ILE A 255 -0.29 -6.17 -3.56
N THR A 256 -1.36 -5.82 -4.27
CA THR A 256 -1.32 -5.14 -5.57
C THR A 256 -2.02 -3.80 -5.48
N PHE A 257 -1.31 -2.74 -5.82
CA PHE A 257 -1.87 -1.42 -6.11
C PHE A 257 -2.40 -1.43 -7.55
N THR A 258 -3.71 -1.23 -7.74
CA THR A 258 -4.38 -1.44 -9.04
C THR A 258 -4.56 -0.16 -9.87
N THR A 259 -4.42 1.01 -9.24
CA THR A 259 -4.56 2.34 -9.87
C THR A 259 -3.51 3.30 -9.32
N ARG A 260 -3.26 4.41 -10.02
CA ARG A 260 -2.30 5.45 -9.58
C ARG A 260 -2.74 6.17 -8.30
N ASP A 261 -4.01 6.05 -7.93
CA ASP A 261 -4.57 6.60 -6.69
C ASP A 261 -4.63 5.57 -5.55
N SER A 262 -4.22 4.31 -5.82
CA SER A 262 -4.14 3.25 -4.81
C SER A 262 -3.05 3.59 -3.80
N HIS A 263 -3.39 3.60 -2.51
CA HIS A 263 -2.39 3.81 -1.45
C HIS A 263 -2.79 3.12 -0.14
N LEU A 264 -1.79 2.85 0.69
CA LEU A 264 -1.91 2.43 2.08
C LEU A 264 -1.26 3.49 2.97
N VAL A 265 -1.79 3.66 4.18
CA VAL A 265 -1.22 4.60 5.17
C VAL A 265 -0.81 3.84 6.41
N LEU A 266 0.47 3.87 6.73
CA LEU A 266 1.07 3.20 7.87
C LEU A 266 1.41 4.20 8.98
N PRO A 267 1.60 3.74 10.22
CA PRO A 267 2.13 4.56 11.29
C PRO A 267 3.47 5.22 10.91
N PRO A 268 3.80 6.38 11.53
CA PRO A 268 5.06 7.09 11.28
C PRO A 268 6.30 6.21 11.46
N TRP A 269 7.28 6.37 10.57
CA TRP A 269 8.55 5.65 10.66
C TRP A 269 9.48 6.32 11.68
N LYS A 270 9.66 5.67 12.82
CA LYS A 270 10.58 6.11 13.87
C LYS A 270 12.03 5.85 13.45
N ALA A 271 12.66 6.83 12.80
CA ALA A 271 13.96 6.67 12.15
C ALA A 271 15.04 7.62 12.68
N ALA A 272 14.86 8.28 13.83
CA ALA A 272 15.67 9.42 14.31
C ALA A 272 17.17 9.40 13.93
N LYS A 273 18.03 8.65 14.62
CA LYS A 273 19.48 8.59 14.32
C LYS A 273 19.88 7.46 13.37
N SER A 274 19.08 6.41 13.30
CA SER A 274 19.32 5.28 12.40
C SER A 274 17.99 4.64 12.04
N GLY A 275 17.91 4.09 10.83
CA GLY A 275 16.72 3.40 10.39
C GLY A 275 17.04 2.41 9.27
N SER A 276 16.15 1.44 9.10
CA SER A 276 16.18 0.54 7.95
C SER A 276 14.77 0.28 7.43
N ILE A 277 14.65 0.13 6.11
CA ILE A 277 13.44 -0.30 5.43
C ILE A 277 13.87 -1.32 4.38
N SER A 278 13.23 -2.49 4.34
CA SER A 278 13.37 -3.41 3.20
C SER A 278 12.02 -3.89 2.72
N PHE A 279 11.88 -4.12 1.42
CA PHE A 279 10.66 -4.58 0.78
C PHE A 279 10.97 -5.15 -0.60
N LYS A 280 10.00 -5.84 -1.19
CA LYS A 280 10.08 -6.31 -2.58
C LYS A 280 8.98 -5.68 -3.42
N ILE A 281 9.30 -5.33 -4.66
CA ILE A 281 8.35 -4.77 -5.65
C ILE A 281 8.39 -5.54 -6.95
N ARG A 282 7.29 -5.43 -7.71
CA ARG A 282 7.15 -6.01 -9.04
C ARG A 282 6.16 -5.19 -9.86
N THR A 283 6.60 -4.63 -10.99
CA THR A 283 5.77 -3.80 -11.88
C THR A 283 6.32 -3.79 -13.31
N ASN A 284 5.49 -3.36 -14.26
CA ASN A 284 5.89 -2.95 -15.62
C ASN A 284 5.60 -1.45 -15.88
N GLU A 285 5.22 -0.69 -14.85
CA GLU A 285 4.95 0.75 -14.96
C GLU A 285 6.26 1.53 -14.75
N PRO A 286 6.64 2.41 -15.69
CA PRO A 286 7.94 3.08 -15.66
C PRO A 286 8.02 4.23 -14.66
N ASN A 287 6.89 4.69 -14.12
CA ASN A 287 6.83 5.78 -13.15
C ASN A 287 5.85 5.44 -12.04
N GLY A 288 6.18 5.75 -10.78
CA GLY A 288 5.28 5.52 -9.66
C GLY A 288 5.88 5.86 -8.30
N LEU A 289 5.13 6.56 -7.44
CA LEU A 289 5.51 6.81 -6.06
C LEU A 289 5.29 5.53 -5.21
N ILE A 290 6.37 4.92 -4.72
CA ILE A 290 6.30 3.67 -3.94
C ILE A 290 5.98 3.95 -2.49
N MET A 291 6.71 4.87 -1.84
CA MET A 291 6.45 5.26 -0.46
C MET A 291 6.97 6.66 -0.19
N TYR A 292 6.32 7.39 0.71
CA TYR A 292 6.84 8.64 1.22
C TYR A 292 6.37 8.94 2.64
N SER A 293 7.18 9.68 3.38
CA SER A 293 6.81 10.26 4.67
C SER A 293 7.54 11.59 4.84
N ARG A 294 6.90 12.52 5.55
CA ARG A 294 7.46 13.85 5.84
C ARG A 294 7.20 14.24 7.29
N SER A 295 7.95 15.20 7.80
CA SER A 295 7.62 15.85 9.08
C SER A 295 6.21 16.48 9.01
N GLY A 296 5.42 16.26 10.08
CA GLY A 296 4.11 16.90 10.25
C GLY A 296 4.19 18.39 10.61
N ALA A 297 5.31 18.84 11.18
CA ALA A 297 5.54 20.24 11.50
C ALA A 297 5.89 21.04 10.23
N HIS A 298 5.16 22.14 9.96
CA HIS A 298 5.38 23.00 8.79
C HIS A 298 6.77 23.67 8.75
N THR A 299 7.49 23.69 9.87
CA THR A 299 8.81 24.29 10.02
C THR A 299 9.97 23.35 9.73
N ARG A 300 9.73 22.02 9.63
CA ARG A 300 10.77 21.02 9.36
C ARG A 300 10.56 20.42 7.98
N GLN A 301 11.65 20.31 7.22
CA GLN A 301 11.65 19.84 5.83
C GLN A 301 12.00 18.35 5.69
N ASP A 302 12.15 17.64 6.81
CA ASP A 302 12.49 16.23 6.85
C ASP A 302 11.58 15.41 5.95
N LEU A 303 12.21 14.63 5.07
CA LEU A 303 11.56 13.88 4.02
C LEU A 303 12.28 12.57 3.80
N PHE A 304 11.49 11.54 3.54
CA PHE A 304 11.97 10.29 2.97
C PHE A 304 11.00 9.79 1.91
N ALA A 305 11.50 9.33 0.76
CA ALA A 305 10.66 8.70 -0.25
C ALA A 305 11.40 7.76 -1.20
N PHE A 306 10.67 6.77 -1.72
CA PHE A 306 11.06 6.00 -2.90
C PHE A 306 10.09 6.25 -4.05
N GLU A 307 10.60 6.49 -5.25
CA GLU A 307 9.83 6.58 -6.48
C GLU A 307 10.53 5.85 -7.64
N ILE A 308 9.75 5.37 -8.60
CA ILE A 308 10.23 4.86 -9.89
C ILE A 308 10.10 6.00 -10.90
N LEU A 309 11.15 6.24 -11.67
CA LEU A 309 11.16 7.21 -12.76
C LEU A 309 11.93 6.65 -13.96
N GLY A 310 11.28 6.59 -15.12
CA GLY A 310 11.86 6.00 -16.33
C GLY A 310 12.38 4.58 -16.10
N GLY A 311 11.64 3.79 -15.31
CA GLY A 311 11.96 2.41 -14.94
C GLY A 311 13.05 2.26 -13.88
N HIS A 312 13.64 3.34 -13.36
CA HIS A 312 14.70 3.25 -12.35
C HIS A 312 14.21 3.68 -10.97
N LEU A 313 14.73 3.03 -9.92
CA LEU A 313 14.42 3.39 -8.54
C LEU A 313 15.22 4.62 -8.10
N TYR A 314 14.54 5.58 -7.47
CA TYR A 314 15.13 6.74 -6.83
C TYR A 314 14.76 6.78 -5.35
N LEU A 315 15.75 7.12 -4.53
CA LEU A 315 15.58 7.48 -3.13
C LEU A 315 15.68 9.01 -2.98
N HIS A 316 14.81 9.58 -2.15
CA HIS A 316 14.91 10.95 -1.66
C HIS A 316 15.05 10.95 -0.14
N ALA A 317 15.97 11.75 0.37
CA ALA A 317 16.13 11.97 1.81
C ALA A 317 16.49 13.43 2.11
N ASP A 318 15.85 14.02 3.10
CA ASP A 318 16.20 15.33 3.67
C ASP A 318 16.13 15.20 5.20
N LEU A 319 17.19 15.64 5.89
CA LEU A 319 17.29 15.62 7.35
C LEU A 319 17.04 17.03 7.96
N GLY A 320 16.50 17.95 7.16
CA GLY A 320 16.20 19.33 7.54
C GLY A 320 17.29 20.35 7.18
N SER A 321 18.41 19.92 6.57
CA SER A 321 19.49 20.80 6.10
C SER A 321 19.89 20.57 4.64
N GLY A 322 19.00 19.93 3.87
CA GLY A 322 19.14 19.78 2.42
C GLY A 322 18.79 18.37 1.96
N SER A 323 18.21 18.28 0.77
CA SER A 323 17.78 17.03 0.17
C SER A 323 18.86 16.38 -0.68
N VAL A 324 18.87 15.05 -0.69
CA VAL A 324 19.63 14.23 -1.63
C VAL A 324 18.66 13.38 -2.45
N ARG A 325 18.94 13.26 -3.74
CA ARG A 325 18.26 12.35 -4.65
C ARG A 325 19.26 11.34 -5.19
N VAL A 326 19.01 10.06 -4.94
CA VAL A 326 19.91 8.96 -5.27
C VAL A 326 19.25 8.05 -6.29
N LYS A 327 19.87 7.86 -7.45
CA LYS A 327 19.48 6.79 -8.37
C LYS A 327 19.93 5.46 -7.78
N ALA A 328 19.01 4.73 -7.15
CA ALA A 328 19.31 3.53 -6.36
C ALA A 328 19.49 2.27 -7.22
N SER A 329 18.83 2.18 -8.38
CA SER A 329 18.99 1.05 -9.30
C SER A 329 19.94 1.37 -10.47
N LYS A 330 20.78 0.39 -10.83
CA LYS A 330 21.64 0.49 -12.03
C LYS A 330 20.85 0.19 -13.31
N THR A 331 20.02 -0.84 -13.24
CA THR A 331 19.13 -1.29 -14.31
C THR A 331 17.71 -0.79 -14.08
N ARG A 332 16.89 -0.95 -15.11
CA ARG A 332 15.45 -0.83 -14.99
C ARG A 332 14.90 -1.93 -14.09
N ILE A 333 13.83 -1.61 -13.35
CA ILE A 333 13.13 -2.47 -12.39
C ILE A 333 11.63 -2.61 -12.72
N ASP A 334 11.23 -2.10 -13.89
CA ASP A 334 9.89 -2.19 -14.46
C ASP A 334 9.79 -3.31 -15.51
N ASP A 335 10.49 -4.42 -15.27
CA ASP A 335 10.57 -5.59 -16.17
C ASP A 335 9.54 -6.68 -15.84
N GLY A 336 8.67 -6.44 -14.86
CA GLY A 336 7.65 -7.38 -14.42
C GLY A 336 8.18 -8.55 -13.60
N VAL A 337 9.40 -8.50 -13.05
CA VAL A 337 9.90 -9.47 -12.05
C VAL A 337 10.02 -8.85 -10.65
N TRP A 338 10.26 -9.69 -9.65
CA TRP A 338 10.43 -9.24 -8.27
C TRP A 338 11.84 -8.69 -8.06
N HIS A 339 11.93 -7.46 -7.55
CA HIS A 339 13.18 -6.83 -7.11
C HIS A 339 13.19 -6.65 -5.59
N ASP A 340 14.34 -6.89 -4.97
CA ASP A 340 14.58 -6.66 -3.55
C ASP A 340 15.15 -5.25 -3.33
N VAL A 341 14.58 -4.49 -2.41
CA VAL A 341 15.02 -3.14 -2.08
C VAL A 341 15.28 -3.06 -0.58
N ALA A 342 16.48 -2.65 -0.20
CA ALA A 342 16.87 -2.47 1.20
C ALA A 342 17.61 -1.15 1.41
N LEU A 343 17.08 -0.30 2.28
CA LEU A 343 17.72 0.89 2.81
C LEU A 343 18.27 0.64 4.21
N ARG A 344 19.48 1.12 4.45
CA ARG A 344 20.02 1.32 5.79
C ARG A 344 20.62 2.72 5.90
N ARG A 345 20.24 3.46 6.94
CA ARG A 345 20.80 4.78 7.26
C ARG A 345 21.31 4.79 8.70
N VAL A 346 22.49 5.37 8.89
CA VAL A 346 23.08 5.71 10.18
C VAL A 346 23.55 7.16 10.10
N GLU A 347 22.90 8.04 10.84
CA GLU A 347 23.12 9.49 10.78
C GLU A 347 23.04 9.99 9.33
N ARG A 348 24.02 10.74 8.83
CA ARG A 348 24.00 11.27 7.46
C ARG A 348 24.33 10.23 6.41
N ASP A 349 24.92 9.10 6.80
CA ASP A 349 25.38 8.07 5.88
C ASP A 349 24.31 7.02 5.64
N GLY A 350 24.07 6.69 4.38
CA GLY A 350 23.08 5.71 3.99
C GLY A 350 23.55 4.83 2.84
N ARG A 351 22.92 3.68 2.71
CA ARG A 351 23.08 2.78 1.58
C ARG A 351 21.75 2.22 1.15
N VAL A 352 21.53 2.17 -0.16
CA VAL A 352 20.40 1.49 -0.77
C VAL A 352 20.95 0.33 -1.58
N THR A 353 20.43 -0.86 -1.32
CA THR A 353 20.68 -2.06 -2.11
C THR A 353 19.43 -2.37 -2.92
N VAL A 354 19.60 -2.51 -4.23
CA VAL A 354 18.57 -3.02 -5.14
C VAL A 354 19.13 -4.32 -5.74
N ASP A 355 18.47 -5.43 -5.42
CA ASP A 355 18.93 -6.79 -5.69
C ASP A 355 20.35 -7.03 -5.12
N SER A 356 21.36 -7.14 -5.98
CA SER A 356 22.77 -7.28 -5.59
C SER A 356 23.57 -5.97 -5.67
N SER A 357 22.98 -4.88 -6.16
CA SER A 357 23.68 -3.61 -6.39
C SER A 357 23.45 -2.63 -5.25
N THR A 358 24.53 -2.20 -4.60
CA THR A 358 24.49 -1.20 -3.53
C THR A 358 24.98 0.16 -4.02
N VAL A 359 24.27 1.21 -3.64
CA VAL A 359 24.65 2.62 -3.80
C VAL A 359 24.71 3.26 -2.43
N GLU A 360 25.85 3.85 -2.09
CA GLU A 360 26.03 4.63 -0.86
C GLU A 360 25.77 6.12 -1.12
N PHE A 361 25.27 6.82 -0.10
CA PHE A 361 25.00 8.25 -0.17
C PHE A 361 25.23 8.91 1.20
N ARG A 362 25.43 10.23 1.17
CA ARG A 362 25.48 11.09 2.35
C ARG A 362 24.56 12.28 2.17
N THR A 363 23.73 12.57 3.16
CA THR A 363 22.86 13.76 3.13
C THR A 363 23.68 15.04 3.37
N PRO A 364 23.37 16.16 2.67
CA PRO A 364 24.00 17.46 2.90
C PRO A 364 23.70 18.05 4.29
N GLY A 365 24.46 19.09 4.67
CA GLY A 365 24.23 19.84 5.91
C GLY A 365 24.63 19.07 7.17
N ASP A 366 24.36 19.62 8.36
CA ASP A 366 24.84 19.08 9.65
C ASP A 366 23.79 18.29 10.43
N SER A 367 22.55 18.24 9.94
CA SER A 367 21.49 17.47 10.60
C SER A 367 21.77 15.96 10.50
N THR A 368 21.63 15.23 11.61
CA THR A 368 21.76 13.76 11.64
C THR A 368 20.44 13.05 11.95
N GLN A 369 19.44 13.81 12.39
CA GLN A 369 18.13 13.30 12.81
C GLN A 369 17.15 13.33 11.64
N LEU A 370 16.36 12.27 11.52
CA LEU A 370 15.26 12.16 10.56
C LEU A 370 13.95 12.07 11.36
N ASP A 371 13.28 13.20 11.51
CA ASP A 371 12.07 13.35 12.32
C ASP A 371 10.81 13.30 11.43
N LEU A 372 10.35 12.07 11.18
CA LEU A 372 9.18 11.78 10.36
C LEU A 372 7.94 11.55 11.24
N ASP A 373 7.42 12.60 11.87
CA ASP A 373 6.21 12.50 12.71
C ASP A 373 4.92 12.33 11.90
N GLY A 374 4.97 12.54 10.57
CA GLY A 374 3.86 12.31 9.66
C GLY A 374 3.63 10.84 9.35
N LEU A 375 2.45 10.53 8.81
CA LEU A 375 2.11 9.17 8.38
C LEU A 375 3.04 8.69 7.25
N LEU A 376 3.20 7.36 7.14
CA LEU A 376 3.94 6.73 6.05
C LEU A 376 2.96 6.27 4.97
N TYR A 377 3.00 6.90 3.81
CA TYR A 377 2.16 6.49 2.67
C TYR A 377 2.92 5.51 1.80
N ILE A 378 2.22 4.50 1.28
CA ILE A 378 2.75 3.50 0.34
C ILE A 378 1.81 3.45 -0.86
N GLY A 379 2.33 3.51 -2.07
CA GLY A 379 1.56 3.42 -3.33
C GLY A 379 1.10 4.74 -3.91
N GLY A 380 1.00 5.81 -3.13
CA GLY A 380 0.48 7.11 -3.60
C GLY A 380 0.56 8.21 -2.55
N VAL A 381 -0.08 9.35 -2.84
CA VAL A 381 0.02 10.61 -2.06
C VAL A 381 -1.18 10.92 -1.16
N GLY A 382 -2.05 9.94 -0.89
CA GLY A 382 -3.29 10.15 -0.15
C GLY A 382 -4.49 10.45 -1.07
N ALA A 383 -5.59 10.97 -0.50
CA ALA A 383 -6.85 11.17 -1.19
C ALA A 383 -6.71 12.06 -2.46
N PRO A 384 -7.36 11.71 -3.59
CA PRO A 384 -7.29 12.44 -4.87
C PRO A 384 -7.55 13.95 -4.77
N PHE A 385 -8.34 14.37 -3.80
CA PHE A 385 -8.70 15.76 -3.62
C PHE A 385 -7.84 16.50 -2.59
N ALA A 386 -7.10 15.83 -1.69
CA ALA A 386 -6.30 16.54 -0.69
C ALA A 386 -5.36 17.57 -1.35
N PRO A 387 -5.21 18.78 -0.78
CA PRO A 387 -4.20 19.73 -1.24
C PRO A 387 -2.86 19.01 -1.35
N LEU A 388 -2.25 19.08 -2.53
CA LEU A 388 -1.05 18.33 -2.86
C LEU A 388 0.14 18.90 -2.07
N THR A 389 0.22 18.63 -0.78
CA THR A 389 1.36 19.02 0.08
C THR A 389 2.48 17.99 -0.04
N VAL A 390 2.84 17.69 -1.28
CA VAL A 390 3.96 16.82 -1.63
C VAL A 390 5.18 17.69 -1.84
N PRO A 391 6.35 17.36 -1.27
CA PRO A 391 7.57 18.10 -1.52
C PRO A 391 7.90 18.20 -3.02
N PRO A 392 8.33 19.38 -3.54
CA PRO A 392 8.55 19.59 -4.98
C PRO A 392 9.54 18.61 -5.63
N VAL A 393 10.44 18.03 -4.83
CA VAL A 393 11.45 17.05 -5.25
C VAL A 393 10.86 15.69 -5.64
N LEU A 394 9.65 15.36 -5.16
CA LEU A 394 8.96 14.11 -5.51
C LEU A 394 8.10 14.32 -6.75
N TRP A 395 8.72 14.13 -7.91
CA TRP A 395 8.07 14.41 -9.19
C TRP A 395 6.86 13.52 -9.44
N THR A 396 6.95 12.22 -9.13
CA THR A 396 5.81 11.31 -9.29
C THR A 396 4.62 11.74 -8.44
N GLY A 397 4.86 12.22 -7.21
CA GLY A 397 3.81 12.75 -6.36
C GLY A 397 3.22 14.07 -6.88
N ALA A 398 4.05 15.00 -7.35
CA ALA A 398 3.61 16.26 -7.96
C ALA A 398 2.72 16.04 -9.22
N LEU A 399 2.96 14.95 -9.94
CA LEU A 399 2.24 14.55 -11.16
C LEU A 399 1.10 13.55 -10.89
N ARG A 400 0.82 13.21 -9.62
CA ARG A 400 -0.20 12.20 -9.22
C ARG A 400 0.00 10.83 -9.88
N GLN A 401 1.26 10.42 -9.99
CA GLN A 401 1.67 9.12 -10.51
C GLN A 401 2.02 8.20 -9.33
N GLY A 402 1.00 7.65 -8.65
CA GLY A 402 1.22 6.60 -7.65
C GLY A 402 1.69 5.28 -8.26
N TYR A 403 2.32 4.44 -7.45
CA TYR A 403 2.81 3.13 -7.84
C TYR A 403 1.64 2.18 -8.14
N VAL A 404 1.72 1.55 -9.31
CA VAL A 404 0.84 0.45 -9.72
C VAL A 404 1.71 -0.77 -9.90
N GLY A 405 1.39 -1.86 -9.21
CA GLY A 405 2.27 -3.01 -9.10
C GLY A 405 2.10 -3.75 -7.78
N CYS A 406 2.93 -4.76 -7.56
CA CYS A 406 2.90 -5.54 -6.34
C CYS A 406 3.94 -5.08 -5.31
N LEU A 407 3.65 -5.29 -4.02
CA LEU A 407 4.58 -5.07 -2.91
C LEU A 407 4.45 -6.20 -1.89
N ARG A 408 5.57 -6.69 -1.34
CA ARG A 408 5.61 -7.68 -0.25
C ARG A 408 6.84 -7.54 0.63
N ASP A 409 6.88 -8.33 1.70
CA ASP A 409 8.03 -8.47 2.60
C ASP A 409 8.50 -7.12 3.17
N LEU A 410 7.56 -6.21 3.48
CA LEU A 410 7.90 -4.92 4.09
C LEU A 410 8.41 -5.15 5.52
N VAL A 411 9.61 -4.65 5.79
CA VAL A 411 10.26 -4.70 7.10
C VAL A 411 10.76 -3.29 7.42
N ILE A 412 10.36 -2.76 8.58
CA ILE A 412 10.74 -1.43 9.05
C ILE A 412 11.50 -1.58 10.37
N ASN A 413 12.73 -1.07 10.43
CA ASN A 413 13.65 -1.23 11.56
C ASN A 413 13.84 -2.70 12.02
N GLY A 414 13.74 -3.61 11.04
CA GLY A 414 13.82 -5.05 11.23
C GLY A 414 12.53 -5.69 11.79
N HIS A 415 11.45 -4.93 11.95
CA HIS A 415 10.13 -5.46 12.29
C HIS A 415 9.31 -5.71 11.01
N PRO A 416 8.88 -6.94 10.74
CA PRO A 416 7.97 -7.22 9.64
C PRO A 416 6.65 -6.47 9.79
N VAL A 417 6.11 -5.98 8.68
CA VAL A 417 4.83 -5.27 8.63
C VAL A 417 3.81 -6.12 7.85
N ASP A 418 2.65 -6.35 8.46
CA ASP A 418 1.52 -7.04 7.82
C ASP A 418 0.76 -6.09 6.89
N ILE A 419 1.35 -5.81 5.72
CA ILE A 419 0.78 -4.91 4.71
C ILE A 419 -0.55 -5.42 4.15
N ALA A 420 -0.77 -6.74 4.12
CA ALA A 420 -2.03 -7.33 3.69
C ALA A 420 -3.13 -7.12 4.73
N GLY A 421 -2.78 -7.24 6.01
CA GLY A 421 -3.65 -6.86 7.12
C GLY A 421 -4.01 -5.37 7.05
N TYR A 422 -3.04 -4.48 6.81
CA TYR A 422 -3.31 -3.06 6.60
C TYR A 422 -4.23 -2.81 5.39
N ALA A 423 -3.99 -3.49 4.27
CA ALA A 423 -4.86 -3.40 3.10
C ALA A 423 -6.29 -3.87 3.41
N GLN A 424 -6.45 -5.00 4.10
CA GLN A 424 -7.77 -5.50 4.54
C GLN A 424 -8.44 -4.59 5.57
N GLN A 425 -7.66 -3.86 6.37
CA GLN A 425 -8.16 -2.91 7.37
C GLN A 425 -8.59 -1.58 6.75
N GLN A 426 -7.86 -1.12 5.73
CA GLN A 426 -8.07 0.17 5.07
C GLN A 426 -8.93 0.07 3.82
N ASP A 427 -9.20 -1.15 3.34
CA ASP A 427 -10.27 -1.38 2.38
C ASP A 427 -11.60 -0.98 3.03
N SER A 428 -12.45 -0.29 2.27
CA SER A 428 -13.73 0.27 2.72
C SER A 428 -14.70 -0.78 3.28
N GLY A 429 -14.35 -2.05 3.15
CA GLY A 429 -15.03 -3.19 3.73
C GLY A 429 -14.65 -3.56 5.18
N SER A 430 -13.77 -2.84 5.90
CA SER A 430 -13.29 -3.30 7.22
C SER A 430 -14.04 -2.76 8.44
N ILE A 431 -14.18 -3.59 9.48
CA ILE A 431 -14.83 -3.27 10.77
C ILE A 431 -14.17 -2.07 11.48
N TYR A 432 -12.89 -1.80 11.22
CA TYR A 432 -12.16 -0.70 11.87
C TYR A 432 -12.49 0.70 11.33
N CYS A 433 -12.99 0.83 10.09
CA CYS A 433 -13.56 2.10 9.64
C CYS A 433 -14.90 2.43 10.34
N ARG A 434 -15.50 1.48 11.08
CA ARG A 434 -16.81 1.62 11.75
C ARG A 434 -16.78 2.34 13.10
N THR A 435 -15.63 2.47 13.76
CA THR A 435 -15.57 2.93 15.17
C THR A 435 -14.88 4.29 15.32
N ASN A 436 -15.60 5.35 14.94
CA ASN A 436 -15.51 6.69 15.52
C ASN A 436 -14.14 7.42 15.44
N ARG A 437 -13.41 7.29 14.33
CA ARG A 437 -12.39 8.27 13.91
C ARG A 437 -12.60 8.70 12.46
N PHE A 438 -13.55 9.62 12.27
CA PHE A 438 -13.93 10.27 11.01
C PHE A 438 -12.75 10.70 10.11
N LEU A 439 -11.59 11.06 10.69
CA LEU A 439 -10.42 11.50 9.93
C LEU A 439 -9.63 10.37 9.25
N PHE A 440 -9.76 9.12 9.72
CA PHE A 440 -8.99 8.01 9.18
C PHE A 440 -9.55 7.55 7.82
N CYS A 441 -10.88 7.40 7.67
CA CYS A 441 -11.48 6.84 6.45
C CYS A 441 -11.40 7.77 5.22
N ILE A 442 -11.30 9.09 5.39
CA ILE A 442 -11.14 10.06 4.28
C ILE A 442 -9.78 9.87 3.54
N LEU A 443 -8.80 9.21 4.18
CA LEU A 443 -7.43 9.06 3.70
C LEU A 443 -7.12 7.69 3.07
N PHE A 444 -8.12 6.85 2.72
CA PHE A 444 -7.87 5.48 2.23
C PHE A 444 -8.43 5.22 0.83
N SER A 445 -7.78 4.32 0.08
CA SER A 445 -8.11 4.00 -1.31
C SER A 445 -8.49 2.53 -1.51
N CYS A 446 -9.64 2.27 -2.14
CA CYS A 446 -10.29 0.96 -2.33
C CYS A 446 -9.68 0.09 -3.45
N ALA A 447 -8.39 0.27 -3.70
CA ALA A 447 -7.74 -0.25 -4.89
C ALA A 447 -6.46 -1.05 -4.60
N VAL A 448 -6.26 -1.43 -3.32
CA VAL A 448 -5.21 -2.35 -2.89
C VAL A 448 -5.79 -3.74 -2.69
N ARG A 449 -5.34 -4.73 -3.47
CA ARG A 449 -5.78 -6.13 -3.36
C ARG A 449 -4.75 -6.96 -2.59
N PRO A 450 -5.13 -7.82 -1.62
CA PRO A 450 -4.21 -8.69 -0.89
C PRO A 450 -3.83 -9.95 -1.72
N ALA A 451 -3.45 -9.73 -2.97
CA ALA A 451 -2.95 -10.76 -3.87
C ALA A 451 -2.08 -10.10 -4.94
N CYS A 452 -1.12 -10.85 -5.48
CA CYS A 452 -0.31 -10.44 -6.63
C CYS A 452 -0.31 -11.56 -7.67
N HIS A 453 -1.08 -11.35 -8.73
CA HIS A 453 -1.12 -12.23 -9.90
C HIS A 453 -0.79 -11.43 -11.15
N THR A 454 -0.30 -12.11 -12.18
CA THR A 454 -0.09 -11.53 -13.51
C THR A 454 -1.24 -11.94 -14.41
N GLN A 455 -1.85 -10.96 -15.08
CA GLN A 455 -2.88 -11.17 -16.08
C GLN A 455 -2.28 -11.12 -17.49
N PRO A 456 -2.94 -11.73 -18.49
CA PRO A 456 -2.59 -11.55 -19.90
C PRO A 456 -2.62 -10.07 -20.31
N PRO A 457 -1.85 -9.66 -21.33
CA PRO A 457 -1.89 -8.30 -21.85
C PRO A 457 -3.29 -7.88 -22.29
N HIS A 458 -3.73 -6.70 -21.85
CA HIS A 458 -5.08 -6.20 -22.09
C HIS A 458 -5.21 -5.49 -23.44
N CYS A 459 -4.16 -4.85 -23.94
CA CYS A 459 -4.20 -4.10 -25.19
C CYS A 459 -4.52 -4.96 -26.43
N LEU A 460 -4.33 -6.28 -26.35
CA LEU A 460 -4.72 -7.23 -27.40
C LEU A 460 -6.24 -7.21 -27.68
N SER A 461 -7.04 -6.82 -26.69
CA SER A 461 -8.50 -6.66 -26.84
C SER A 461 -8.91 -5.37 -27.56
N GLN A 462 -7.95 -4.51 -27.94
CA GLN A 462 -8.17 -3.19 -28.54
C GLN A 462 -9.18 -2.34 -27.74
N PRO A 463 -8.93 -2.10 -26.44
CA PRO A 463 -9.89 -1.42 -25.58
C PRO A 463 -10.00 0.09 -25.84
N CYS A 464 -9.03 0.69 -26.53
CA CYS A 464 -8.98 2.11 -26.85
C CYS A 464 -9.72 2.40 -28.15
N MET A 465 -10.73 3.28 -28.07
CA MET A 465 -11.53 3.70 -29.22
C MET A 465 -10.88 4.88 -29.94
N HIS A 466 -11.36 5.17 -31.15
CA HIS A 466 -11.02 6.39 -31.90
C HIS A 466 -9.52 6.64 -32.08
N ASP A 467 -8.79 5.58 -32.44
CA ASP A 467 -7.34 5.61 -32.65
C ASP A 467 -6.53 6.08 -31.43
N GLY A 468 -7.12 6.00 -30.23
CA GLY A 468 -6.40 6.19 -28.98
C GLY A 468 -5.30 5.13 -28.84
N LEU A 469 -4.09 5.55 -28.44
CA LEU A 469 -2.96 4.64 -28.28
C LEU A 469 -3.13 3.79 -27.02
N CYS A 470 -3.20 2.48 -27.18
CA CYS A 470 -3.23 1.55 -26.06
C CYS A 470 -1.82 1.32 -25.51
N VAL A 471 -1.64 1.63 -24.22
CA VAL A 471 -0.42 1.38 -23.46
C VAL A 471 -0.69 0.28 -22.43
N GLU A 472 0.10 -0.78 -22.49
CA GLU A 472 0.01 -1.87 -21.52
C GLU A 472 0.61 -1.45 -20.17
N GLY A 473 -0.08 -1.75 -19.07
CA GLY A 473 0.36 -1.48 -17.70
C GLY A 473 0.23 -2.73 -16.82
N TRP A 474 0.31 -2.57 -15.50
CA TRP A 474 0.29 -3.72 -14.59
C TRP A 474 -1.14 -4.21 -14.38
N ASN A 475 -1.49 -5.34 -15.02
CA ASN A 475 -2.85 -5.91 -15.00
C ASN A 475 -3.94 -4.93 -15.45
N ARG A 476 -3.59 -4.00 -16.34
CA ARG A 476 -4.49 -2.98 -16.87
C ARG A 476 -3.95 -2.45 -18.18
N PHE A 477 -4.83 -1.81 -18.95
CA PHE A 477 -4.45 -0.96 -20.08
C PHE A 477 -4.65 0.52 -19.71
N HIS A 478 -3.98 1.40 -20.45
CA HIS A 478 -4.20 2.84 -20.44
C HIS A 478 -4.39 3.32 -21.88
N CYS A 479 -5.43 4.10 -22.13
CA CYS A 479 -5.65 4.72 -23.43
C CYS A 479 -5.15 6.15 -23.41
N ASP A 480 -4.12 6.44 -24.21
CA ASP A 480 -3.70 7.81 -24.48
C ASP A 480 -4.63 8.43 -25.53
N CYS A 481 -5.50 9.32 -25.05
CA CYS A 481 -6.44 10.05 -25.88
C CYS A 481 -5.93 11.46 -26.26
N THR A 482 -4.71 11.84 -25.89
CA THR A 482 -4.24 13.25 -25.96
C THR A 482 -4.14 13.81 -27.39
N SER A 483 -4.00 12.95 -28.39
CA SER A 483 -4.00 13.34 -29.80
C SER A 483 -5.36 13.19 -30.49
N THR A 484 -6.44 12.89 -29.73
CA THR A 484 -7.77 12.63 -30.27
C THR A 484 -8.81 13.65 -29.77
N PRO A 485 -9.95 13.84 -30.46
CA PRO A 485 -11.06 14.65 -29.94
C PRO A 485 -11.86 13.97 -28.83
N PHE A 486 -11.33 12.89 -28.25
CA PHE A 486 -12.01 12.07 -27.26
C PHE A 486 -11.25 12.06 -25.93
N THR A 487 -11.89 11.55 -24.89
CA THR A 487 -11.39 11.48 -23.51
C THR A 487 -12.01 10.29 -22.77
N GLY A 488 -11.66 10.14 -21.50
CA GLY A 488 -12.08 9.02 -20.66
C GLY A 488 -11.15 7.81 -20.78
N PRO A 489 -11.40 6.75 -19.99
CA PRO A 489 -10.48 5.63 -19.84
C PRO A 489 -10.27 4.79 -21.11
N THR A 490 -11.19 4.89 -22.08
CA THR A 490 -11.17 4.15 -23.35
C THR A 490 -11.24 5.06 -24.58
N CYS A 491 -11.08 6.38 -24.41
CA CYS A 491 -11.29 7.37 -25.48
C CYS A 491 -12.68 7.28 -26.15
N GLY A 492 -13.70 6.81 -25.42
CA GLY A 492 -15.07 6.67 -25.93
C GLY A 492 -15.97 7.90 -25.75
N LYS A 493 -15.49 8.95 -25.06
CA LYS A 493 -16.28 10.14 -24.71
C LYS A 493 -15.73 11.36 -25.43
N ASP A 494 -16.57 12.17 -26.08
CA ASP A 494 -16.16 13.44 -26.69
C ASP A 494 -15.53 14.40 -25.66
N ALA A 495 -14.38 14.97 -26.02
CA ALA A 495 -13.70 15.98 -25.20
C ALA A 495 -14.47 17.31 -25.19
N SER A 496 -14.44 18.01 -24.04
CA SER A 496 -15.05 19.32 -23.90
C SER A 496 -14.34 20.36 -24.75
N THR A 497 -15.11 21.05 -25.61
CA THR A 497 -14.60 22.16 -26.43
C THR A 497 -15.03 23.49 -25.86
N LEU A 498 -14.08 24.31 -25.41
CA LEU A 498 -14.32 25.67 -24.92
C LEU A 498 -14.06 26.68 -26.05
N HIS A 499 -15.05 27.53 -26.34
CA HIS A 499 -14.95 28.62 -27.31
C HIS A 499 -14.65 29.93 -26.61
N LEU A 500 -13.62 30.64 -27.08
CA LEU A 500 -13.19 31.93 -26.57
C LEU A 500 -13.12 32.95 -27.71
N ASN A 501 -13.57 34.17 -27.45
CA ASN A 501 -13.65 35.26 -28.43
C ASN A 501 -12.64 36.40 -28.16
N GLY A 502 -11.69 36.21 -27.23
CA GLY A 502 -10.72 37.22 -26.81
C GLY A 502 -11.16 38.10 -25.62
N THR A 503 -12.45 38.11 -25.26
CA THR A 503 -12.92 38.76 -24.01
C THR A 503 -13.28 37.75 -22.92
N GLN A 504 -13.22 36.47 -23.27
CA GLN A 504 -13.57 35.34 -22.42
C GLN A 504 -12.32 34.56 -22.01
N GLN A 505 -12.40 33.84 -20.91
CA GLN A 505 -11.32 33.03 -20.35
C GLN A 505 -11.85 31.95 -19.42
N MET A 506 -10.93 31.11 -18.95
CA MET A 506 -11.13 30.23 -17.81
C MET A 506 -10.00 30.46 -16.79
N THR A 507 -10.35 30.44 -15.51
CA THR A 507 -9.38 30.48 -14.41
C THR A 507 -9.63 29.32 -13.45
N ALA A 508 -8.56 28.72 -12.95
CA ALA A 508 -8.60 27.73 -11.89
C ALA A 508 -7.70 28.19 -10.73
N LEU A 509 -8.32 28.50 -9.59
CA LEU A 509 -7.65 28.90 -8.36
C LEU A 509 -7.41 27.66 -7.50
N MET A 510 -6.16 27.30 -7.24
CA MET A 510 -5.84 26.17 -6.38
C MET A 510 -6.29 26.42 -4.93
N PRO A 511 -6.45 25.39 -4.08
CA PRO A 511 -6.77 25.56 -2.66
C PRO A 511 -5.56 26.02 -1.82
N GLU A 512 -4.35 25.68 -2.25
CA GLU A 512 -3.08 26.06 -1.63
C GLU A 512 -2.08 26.48 -2.72
N ASP A 513 -1.02 27.19 -2.32
CA ASP A 513 0.04 27.60 -3.24
C ASP A 513 0.81 26.35 -3.67
N SER A 514 0.88 26.14 -4.98
CA SER A 514 1.50 24.98 -5.57
C SER A 514 2.99 25.24 -5.77
N ARG A 515 3.81 24.25 -5.41
CA ARG A 515 5.28 24.29 -5.55
C ARG A 515 5.75 23.05 -6.28
N THR A 516 6.29 23.19 -7.48
CA THR A 516 6.58 22.05 -8.37
C THR A 516 7.94 22.14 -9.05
N GLN A 517 8.65 21.02 -9.16
CA GLN A 517 9.84 20.89 -10.02
C GLN A 517 9.55 20.10 -11.31
N ALA A 518 8.34 19.58 -11.46
CA ALA A 518 7.94 18.76 -12.58
C ALA A 518 6.51 19.12 -13.00
N GLU A 519 6.33 19.32 -14.29
CA GLU A 519 5.02 19.55 -14.89
C GLU A 519 4.82 18.67 -16.12
N GLU A 520 3.57 18.27 -16.35
CA GLU A 520 3.08 17.67 -17.59
C GLU A 520 1.84 18.42 -18.04
N ILE A 521 1.91 19.02 -19.22
CA ILE A 521 0.88 19.89 -19.77
C ILE A 521 0.50 19.40 -21.15
N VAL A 522 -0.81 19.24 -21.38
CA VAL A 522 -1.39 19.00 -22.70
C VAL A 522 -2.41 20.11 -22.97
N VAL A 523 -2.35 20.68 -24.17
CA VAL A 523 -3.31 21.67 -24.66
C VAL A 523 -3.64 21.35 -26.10
N ARG A 524 -4.92 21.15 -26.42
CA ARG A 524 -5.37 21.01 -27.80
C ARG A 524 -6.10 22.28 -28.23
N PHE A 525 -5.71 22.89 -29.33
CA PHE A 525 -6.25 24.20 -29.73
C PHE A 525 -6.48 24.29 -31.23
N LYS A 526 -7.37 25.21 -31.61
CA LYS A 526 -7.68 25.57 -33.00
C LYS A 526 -7.92 27.07 -33.08
N THR A 527 -7.22 27.76 -33.98
CA THR A 527 -7.36 29.22 -34.15
C THR A 527 -6.91 29.70 -35.53
N ALA A 528 -7.43 30.84 -35.97
CA ALA A 528 -6.94 31.60 -37.11
C ALA A 528 -6.03 32.79 -36.70
N ARG A 529 -5.83 33.02 -35.39
CA ARG A 529 -4.99 34.12 -34.89
C ARG A 529 -3.55 33.64 -34.71
N ALA A 530 -2.60 34.40 -35.25
CA ALA A 530 -1.17 34.15 -35.09
C ALA A 530 -0.63 34.45 -33.67
N ARG A 531 -1.43 35.12 -32.83
CA ARG A 531 -1.08 35.50 -31.45
C ARG A 531 -2.22 35.17 -30.49
N GLY A 532 -1.89 34.69 -29.29
CA GLY A 532 -2.89 34.44 -28.24
C GLY A 532 -2.39 33.59 -27.09
N LEU A 533 -2.79 33.92 -25.86
CA LEU A 533 -2.45 33.16 -24.66
C LEU A 533 -3.25 31.86 -24.54
N LEU A 534 -2.59 30.69 -24.56
CA LEU A 534 -3.26 29.41 -24.35
C LEU A 534 -3.40 29.09 -22.86
N LEU A 535 -2.30 29.17 -22.11
CA LEU A 535 -2.25 28.80 -20.70
C LEU A 535 -1.17 29.61 -19.97
N ALA A 536 -1.44 30.03 -18.73
CA ALA A 536 -0.44 30.66 -17.87
C ALA A 536 -0.62 30.31 -16.39
N THR A 537 0.46 30.32 -15.63
CA THR A 537 0.43 30.24 -14.17
C THR A 537 0.79 31.58 -13.53
N SER A 538 0.22 31.89 -12.36
CA SER A 538 0.59 33.08 -11.60
C SER A 538 0.47 32.85 -10.08
N LEU A 539 1.29 33.55 -9.30
CA LEU A 539 1.15 33.71 -7.84
C LEU A 539 1.27 35.19 -7.48
N GLU A 540 0.47 35.64 -6.53
CA GLU A 540 0.55 37.03 -6.04
C GLU A 540 1.93 37.28 -5.41
N ASN A 541 2.56 38.41 -5.74
CA ASN A 541 3.91 38.79 -5.29
C ASN A 541 5.06 37.87 -5.75
N SER A 542 4.84 36.98 -6.72
CA SER A 542 5.91 36.23 -7.37
C SER A 542 6.05 36.62 -8.84
N ALA A 543 7.28 36.63 -9.34
CA ALA A 543 7.55 36.77 -10.77
C ALA A 543 7.44 35.43 -11.52
N ASP A 544 7.40 34.32 -10.78
CA ASP A 544 7.34 32.96 -11.30
C ASP A 544 6.11 32.76 -12.19
N ARG A 545 6.34 32.28 -13.40
CA ARG A 545 5.28 32.00 -14.37
C ARG A 545 5.74 30.99 -15.41
N LEU A 546 4.83 30.08 -15.74
CA LEU A 546 4.89 29.22 -16.91
C LEU A 546 3.79 29.69 -17.86
N GLN A 547 4.16 30.11 -19.06
CA GLN A 547 3.26 30.69 -20.05
C GLN A 547 3.38 29.91 -21.36
N ILE A 548 2.25 29.56 -21.95
CA ILE A 548 2.14 28.92 -23.26
C ILE A 548 1.26 29.80 -24.13
N TYR A 549 1.81 30.26 -25.25
CA TYR A 549 1.15 31.23 -26.13
C TYR A 549 1.55 31.04 -27.58
N LEU A 550 0.75 31.59 -28.48
CA LEU A 550 1.08 31.72 -29.89
C LEU A 550 1.71 33.10 -30.14
N GLU A 551 2.76 33.12 -30.96
CA GLU A 551 3.39 34.33 -31.47
C GLU A 551 3.88 34.04 -32.90
N GLU A 552 3.56 34.92 -33.85
CA GLU A 552 3.88 34.73 -35.27
C GLU A 552 3.45 33.35 -35.85
N GLY A 553 2.36 32.77 -35.33
CA GLY A 553 1.87 31.46 -35.77
C GLY A 553 2.73 30.27 -35.30
N LYS A 554 3.62 30.48 -34.33
CA LYS A 554 4.40 29.44 -33.65
C LYS A 554 3.96 29.32 -32.21
N ALA A 555 4.14 28.15 -31.61
CA ALA A 555 3.88 27.98 -30.19
C ALA A 555 5.14 28.28 -29.39
N HIS A 556 4.98 29.05 -28.31
CA HIS A 556 6.02 29.44 -27.38
C HIS A 556 5.68 28.91 -25.99
N VAL A 557 6.68 28.35 -25.31
CA VAL A 557 6.63 28.08 -23.87
C VAL A 557 7.70 28.90 -23.18
N GLN A 558 7.28 29.81 -22.31
CA GLN A 558 8.16 30.60 -21.45
C GLN A 558 8.06 30.09 -20.02
N THR A 559 9.18 29.69 -19.44
CA THR A 559 9.29 29.33 -18.02
C THR A 559 10.21 30.35 -17.34
N HIS A 560 9.63 31.16 -16.47
CA HIS A 560 10.34 32.16 -15.67
C HIS A 560 10.27 31.73 -14.20
N ILE A 561 11.43 31.52 -13.56
CA ILE A 561 11.53 31.15 -12.14
C ILE A 561 12.64 31.99 -11.51
N GLY A 562 12.28 32.79 -10.51
CA GLY A 562 13.16 33.76 -9.88
C GLY A 562 13.61 34.86 -10.85
N ASP A 563 14.91 34.94 -11.08
CA ASP A 563 15.56 35.94 -11.94
C ASP A 563 15.89 35.40 -13.34
N ARG A 564 15.48 34.16 -13.66
CA ARG A 564 15.86 33.46 -14.89
C ARG A 564 14.65 33.05 -15.69
N GLU A 565 14.83 33.06 -17.01
CA GLU A 565 13.83 32.58 -17.96
C GLU A 565 14.41 31.66 -19.03
N LYS A 566 13.55 30.76 -19.52
CA LYS A 566 13.81 29.95 -20.70
C LYS A 566 12.58 29.96 -21.59
N ILE A 567 12.81 30.21 -22.89
CA ILE A 567 11.79 30.13 -23.93
C ILE A 567 12.11 28.97 -24.86
N LEU A 568 11.11 28.16 -25.16
CA LEU A 568 11.12 27.15 -26.23
C LEU A 568 10.10 27.52 -27.28
N VAL A 569 10.42 27.27 -28.54
CA VAL A 569 9.54 27.54 -29.69
C VAL A 569 9.43 26.27 -30.51
N ALA A 570 8.20 25.91 -30.91
CA ALA A 570 7.92 24.74 -31.74
C ALA A 570 6.71 24.97 -32.65
N GLY A 571 6.62 24.16 -33.70
CA GLY A 571 5.60 24.27 -34.74
C GLY A 571 5.78 25.50 -35.65
N GLN A 572 5.00 25.52 -36.73
CA GLN A 572 4.99 26.60 -37.72
C GLN A 572 3.61 26.70 -38.37
N GLY A 573 3.06 27.90 -38.46
CA GLY A 573 1.77 28.12 -39.14
C GLY A 573 0.56 27.55 -38.40
N LEU A 574 0.63 27.46 -37.06
CA LEU A 574 -0.39 26.86 -36.18
C LEU A 574 -1.70 27.65 -36.08
N ASN A 575 -1.85 28.67 -36.93
CA ASN A 575 -3.00 29.56 -37.02
C ASN A 575 -3.79 29.32 -38.33
N ASP A 576 -3.81 28.07 -38.77
CA ASP A 576 -4.46 27.57 -39.98
C ASP A 576 -5.94 27.17 -39.77
N ASP A 577 -6.47 27.40 -38.57
CA ASP A 577 -7.79 26.97 -38.13
C ASP A 577 -7.97 25.43 -38.17
N VAL A 578 -6.92 24.65 -37.93
CA VAL A 578 -6.98 23.20 -37.71
C VAL A 578 -6.65 22.87 -36.24
N TRP A 579 -6.99 21.67 -35.80
CA TRP A 579 -6.66 21.20 -34.44
C TRP A 579 -5.18 20.83 -34.34
N HIS A 580 -4.49 21.43 -33.38
CA HIS A 580 -3.14 21.07 -32.98
C HIS A 580 -3.12 20.61 -31.52
N THR A 581 -2.28 19.63 -31.22
CA THR A 581 -2.01 19.13 -29.87
C THR A 581 -0.62 19.57 -29.42
N LEU A 582 -0.56 20.32 -28.33
CA LEU A 582 0.66 20.77 -27.68
C LEU A 582 0.93 19.90 -26.45
N GLN A 583 2.17 19.41 -26.33
CA GLN A 583 2.65 18.67 -25.16
C GLN A 583 3.91 19.33 -24.61
N PHE A 584 3.89 19.70 -23.33
CA PHE A 584 5.04 20.22 -22.61
C PHE A 584 5.30 19.40 -21.36
N SER A 585 6.56 19.05 -21.13
CA SER A 585 6.98 18.42 -19.88
C SER A 585 8.26 19.04 -19.35
N ARG A 586 8.28 19.38 -18.07
CA ARG A 586 9.48 19.83 -17.35
C ARG A 586 9.83 18.83 -16.26
N ARG A 587 11.13 18.59 -16.06
CA ARG A 587 11.71 17.76 -15.00
C ARG A 587 12.98 18.44 -14.47
N SER A 588 12.81 19.29 -13.47
CA SER A 588 13.84 20.21 -12.96
C SER A 588 14.44 21.04 -14.10
N THR A 589 15.65 20.71 -14.54
CA THR A 589 16.35 21.40 -15.62
C THR A 589 15.97 20.93 -17.01
N SER A 590 15.40 19.74 -17.17
CA SER A 590 15.05 19.18 -18.48
C SER A 590 13.68 19.68 -18.92
N LEU A 591 13.63 20.33 -20.09
CA LEU A 591 12.40 20.79 -20.74
C LEU A 591 12.21 20.04 -22.06
N LYS A 592 11.00 19.55 -22.32
CA LYS A 592 10.59 18.95 -23.60
C LYS A 592 9.31 19.65 -24.06
N PHE A 593 9.30 20.07 -25.31
CA PHE A 593 8.17 20.75 -25.93
C PHE A 593 7.89 20.17 -27.32
N GLN A 594 6.65 19.74 -27.56
CA GLN A 594 6.25 19.04 -28.77
C GLN A 594 4.89 19.56 -29.26
N ILE A 595 4.77 19.73 -30.57
CA ILE A 595 3.51 20.05 -31.25
C ILE A 595 3.20 18.89 -32.19
N ASP A 596 1.97 18.38 -32.12
CA ASP A 596 1.48 17.24 -32.89
C ASP A 596 2.49 16.07 -32.83
N ASP A 597 2.72 15.39 -33.95
CA ASP A 597 3.68 14.30 -34.09
C ASP A 597 5.09 14.80 -34.50
N GLU A 598 5.36 16.11 -34.38
CA GLU A 598 6.67 16.67 -34.72
C GLU A 598 7.76 16.23 -33.72
N VAL A 599 9.03 16.36 -34.14
CA VAL A 599 10.17 16.07 -33.26
C VAL A 599 10.18 17.05 -32.09
N ALA A 600 10.14 16.51 -30.88
CA ALA A 600 10.15 17.32 -29.66
C ALA A 600 11.43 18.16 -29.53
N VAL A 601 11.25 19.46 -29.29
CA VAL A 601 12.30 20.39 -28.90
C VAL A 601 12.70 20.10 -27.45
N ARG A 602 13.99 19.90 -27.21
CA ARG A 602 14.53 19.63 -25.87
C ARG A 602 15.53 20.70 -25.47
N ALA A 603 15.54 21.08 -24.20
CA ALA A 603 16.55 21.95 -23.65
C ALA A 603 16.83 21.63 -22.19
N GLU A 604 18.00 22.05 -21.72
CA GLU A 604 18.34 22.08 -20.32
C GLU A 604 18.45 23.55 -19.86
N ALA A 605 17.84 23.88 -18.73
CA ALA A 605 17.92 25.20 -18.13
C ALA A 605 17.83 25.13 -16.60
N GLN A 606 18.82 25.66 -15.90
CA GLN A 606 18.77 25.88 -14.46
C GLN A 606 18.06 27.21 -14.18
N LEU A 607 16.84 27.12 -13.66
CA LEU A 607 15.95 28.25 -13.38
C LEU A 607 15.78 28.40 -11.86
N GLY A 608 16.13 29.57 -11.32
CA GLY A 608 16.24 29.79 -9.88
C GLY A 608 17.24 28.86 -9.17
N LYS A 609 17.26 28.91 -7.83
CA LYS A 609 18.17 28.08 -7.00
C LYS A 609 17.75 26.61 -6.95
N GLN A 610 16.45 26.34 -6.92
CA GLN A 610 15.90 25.01 -6.71
C GLN A 610 15.01 24.51 -7.86
N ASN A 611 14.89 25.23 -8.98
CA ASN A 611 13.97 24.88 -10.09
C ASN A 611 12.51 24.66 -9.65
N VAL A 612 12.08 25.30 -8.55
CA VAL A 612 10.71 25.22 -8.04
C VAL A 612 9.90 26.33 -8.67
N LEU A 613 8.86 25.98 -9.42
CA LEU A 613 7.84 26.91 -9.89
C LEU A 613 6.79 27.08 -8.80
N GLU A 614 6.47 28.31 -8.45
CA GLU A 614 5.41 28.62 -7.50
C GLU A 614 4.21 29.27 -8.22
N PHE A 615 3.01 28.72 -8.02
CA PHE A 615 1.80 29.27 -8.61
C PHE A 615 0.56 28.99 -7.76
N ARG A 616 -0.44 29.86 -7.89
CA ARG A 616 -1.74 29.70 -7.22
C ARG A 616 -2.91 29.67 -8.20
N THR A 617 -2.77 30.37 -9.31
CA THR A 617 -3.82 30.48 -10.34
C THR A 617 -3.32 29.93 -11.66
N LEU A 618 -4.14 29.08 -12.28
CA LEU A 618 -4.01 28.68 -13.68
C LEU A 618 -4.98 29.51 -14.51
N HIS A 619 -4.47 30.20 -15.52
CA HIS A 619 -5.22 31.00 -16.48
C HIS A 619 -5.24 30.26 -17.81
N VAL A 620 -6.40 30.24 -18.47
CA VAL A 620 -6.60 29.56 -19.74
C VAL A 620 -7.32 30.52 -20.69
N GLY A 621 -6.66 30.85 -21.80
CA GLY A 621 -7.20 31.72 -22.84
C GLY A 621 -7.11 33.23 -22.58
N GLY A 622 -6.74 33.68 -21.38
CA GLY A 622 -6.62 35.10 -21.03
C GLY A 622 -6.31 35.32 -19.56
N TYR A 623 -5.96 36.56 -19.17
CA TYR A 623 -5.73 36.96 -17.78
C TYR A 623 -6.93 37.68 -17.16
N LEU A 624 -7.11 37.48 -15.85
CA LEU A 624 -8.16 38.19 -15.10
C LEU A 624 -7.94 39.70 -15.04
N HIS A 625 -6.69 40.14 -15.05
CA HIS A 625 -6.30 41.55 -15.02
C HIS A 625 -5.47 41.87 -16.26
N ALA A 626 -5.92 42.85 -17.05
CA ALA A 626 -5.23 43.31 -18.24
C ALA A 626 -3.96 44.08 -17.84
N GLY A 627 -2.80 43.46 -18.06
CA GLY A 627 -1.50 44.06 -17.79
C GLY A 627 -0.31 43.35 -18.45
N GLU A 628 -0.55 42.33 -19.28
CA GLU A 628 0.50 41.60 -20.00
C GLU A 628 0.42 41.83 -21.52
N ASP A 629 1.58 41.77 -22.18
CA ASP A 629 1.75 42.06 -23.62
C ASP A 629 1.12 41.00 -24.57
N ILE A 630 0.74 39.84 -24.04
CA ILE A 630 0.19 38.72 -24.83
C ILE A 630 -1.33 38.88 -24.93
N PRO A 631 -1.92 38.96 -26.15
CA PRO A 631 -3.36 39.09 -26.30
C PRO A 631 -4.09 37.83 -25.84
N HIS A 632 -5.34 38.01 -25.40
CA HIS A 632 -6.21 36.88 -25.09
C HIS A 632 -6.50 36.02 -26.33
N PHE A 633 -6.73 34.73 -26.11
CA PHE A 633 -6.97 33.76 -27.15
C PHE A 633 -8.36 33.90 -27.78
N VAL A 634 -8.38 33.75 -29.09
CA VAL A 634 -9.60 33.67 -29.90
C VAL A 634 -9.56 32.33 -30.63
N GLY A 635 -10.53 31.46 -30.40
CA GLY A 635 -10.56 30.14 -31.00
C GLY A 635 -11.24 29.10 -30.12
N GLN A 636 -10.82 27.85 -30.31
CA GLN A 636 -11.34 26.69 -29.58
C GLN A 636 -10.21 26.00 -28.80
N LEU A 637 -10.51 25.57 -27.58
CA LEU A 637 -9.63 24.80 -26.71
C LEU A 637 -10.27 23.46 -26.35
N GLN A 638 -9.48 22.40 -26.35
CA GLN A 638 -9.80 21.04 -25.91
C GLN A 638 -8.66 20.51 -25.03
N GLN A 639 -8.96 19.50 -24.21
CA GLN A 639 -7.97 18.71 -23.46
C GLN A 639 -6.89 19.53 -22.72
N ILE A 640 -7.31 20.53 -21.92
CA ILE A 640 -6.39 21.22 -21.01
C ILE A 640 -6.08 20.27 -19.83
N TRP A 641 -4.97 19.56 -19.93
CA TRP A 641 -4.42 18.75 -18.86
C TRP A 641 -3.24 19.46 -18.22
N PHE A 642 -3.22 19.54 -16.90
CA PHE A 642 -2.08 20.05 -16.15
C PHE A 642 -1.84 19.13 -14.94
N ASN A 643 -0.68 18.48 -14.90
CA ASN A 643 -0.28 17.53 -13.85
C ASN A 643 -1.34 16.46 -13.56
N GLY A 644 -1.96 15.92 -14.62
CA GLY A 644 -2.99 14.87 -14.53
C GLY A 644 -4.42 15.37 -14.30
N TYR A 645 -4.66 16.68 -14.13
CA TYR A 645 -6.01 17.23 -13.97
C TYR A 645 -6.65 17.66 -15.31
N PRO A 646 -7.82 17.11 -15.69
CA PRO A 646 -8.54 17.49 -16.91
C PRO A 646 -9.44 18.71 -16.69
N TYR A 647 -8.85 19.90 -16.69
CA TYR A 647 -9.51 21.15 -16.27
C TYR A 647 -10.79 21.48 -17.06
N LEU A 648 -10.84 21.24 -18.37
CA LEU A 648 -12.05 21.49 -19.17
C LEU A 648 -13.18 20.50 -18.88
N GLU A 649 -12.87 19.24 -18.56
CA GLU A 649 -13.87 18.23 -18.22
C GLU A 649 -14.55 18.56 -16.89
N ILE A 650 -13.74 18.98 -15.91
CA ILE A 650 -14.23 19.41 -14.60
C ILE A 650 -15.06 20.70 -14.77
N ALA A 651 -14.58 21.66 -15.56
CA ALA A 651 -15.30 22.91 -15.80
C ALA A 651 -16.68 22.68 -16.42
N ARG A 652 -16.80 21.77 -17.39
CA ARG A 652 -18.08 21.46 -18.04
C ARG A 652 -19.05 20.72 -17.12
N SER A 653 -18.56 19.81 -16.27
CA SER A 653 -19.42 19.04 -15.35
C SER A 653 -19.93 19.86 -14.16
N VAL A 654 -19.28 20.96 -13.82
CA VAL A 654 -19.60 21.76 -12.63
C VAL A 654 -20.60 22.91 -12.91
N GLY A 655 -20.77 23.32 -14.17
CA GLY A 655 -21.63 24.44 -14.57
C GLY A 655 -21.04 25.82 -14.24
N SER A 656 -21.67 26.90 -14.73
CA SER A 656 -21.16 28.28 -14.67
C SER A 656 -21.22 28.96 -13.30
N HIS A 657 -21.80 28.32 -12.27
CA HIS A 657 -21.90 28.89 -10.92
C HIS A 657 -21.17 28.02 -9.88
N GLN A 658 -20.07 28.55 -9.35
CA GLN A 658 -19.48 28.11 -8.08
C GLN A 658 -19.70 29.21 -7.02
N THR A 659 -20.58 28.96 -6.06
CA THR A 659 -20.61 29.67 -4.77
C THR A 659 -20.11 28.69 -3.71
N SER A 660 -18.91 28.95 -3.19
CA SER A 660 -18.27 28.38 -2.00
C SER A 660 -18.17 26.85 -1.89
N HIS A 661 -16.94 26.31 -1.93
CA HIS A 661 -16.62 24.97 -1.38
C HIS A 661 -15.41 25.06 -0.45
N GLN A 662 -15.43 24.24 0.59
CA GLN A 662 -14.41 24.16 1.63
C GLN A 662 -13.15 23.44 1.11
N GLY A 663 -12.13 24.22 0.75
CA GLY A 663 -10.71 23.93 1.05
C GLY A 663 -9.92 22.86 0.29
N ILE A 664 -10.51 22.05 -0.59
CA ILE A 664 -9.82 20.82 -1.08
C ILE A 664 -9.66 20.76 -2.62
N THR A 665 -10.60 21.26 -3.43
CA THR A 665 -10.50 21.24 -4.92
C THR A 665 -10.31 22.63 -5.53
N PRO A 666 -9.66 22.77 -6.70
CA PRO A 666 -9.51 24.07 -7.35
C PRO A 666 -10.86 24.70 -7.71
N ILE A 667 -10.97 26.00 -7.48
CA ILE A 667 -12.14 26.81 -7.83
C ILE A 667 -12.02 27.20 -9.29
N ILE A 668 -12.92 26.69 -10.14
CA ILE A 668 -12.88 26.91 -11.59
C ILE A 668 -13.98 27.89 -11.99
N ARG A 669 -13.59 28.93 -12.73
CA ARG A 669 -14.49 29.94 -13.30
C ARG A 669 -14.32 29.98 -14.80
N VAL A 670 -15.43 30.00 -15.55
CA VAL A 670 -15.42 30.03 -17.02
C VAL A 670 -16.36 31.13 -17.49
N THR A 671 -15.86 32.02 -18.34
CA THR A 671 -16.68 33.04 -19.03
C THR A 671 -16.91 32.70 -20.52
N GLY A 672 -16.18 31.72 -21.04
CA GLY A 672 -16.35 31.16 -22.38
C GLY A 672 -17.60 30.29 -22.54
N LYS A 673 -17.86 29.83 -23.77
CA LYS A 673 -19.00 28.95 -24.07
C LYS A 673 -18.51 27.56 -24.46
N PHE A 674 -19.05 26.53 -23.83
CA PHE A 674 -18.79 25.16 -24.28
C PHE A 674 -19.60 24.85 -25.55
N GLY A 675 -18.95 24.20 -26.51
CA GLY A 675 -19.63 23.63 -27.69
C GLY A 675 -20.55 22.48 -27.31
N LYS A 676 -21.45 22.13 -28.24
CA LYS A 676 -22.20 20.86 -28.13
C LYS A 676 -21.26 19.69 -28.32
N ARG A 677 -21.46 18.62 -27.56
CA ARG A 677 -20.74 17.35 -27.80
C ARG A 677 -21.46 16.56 -28.87
N ASN A 678 -20.71 15.89 -29.72
CA ASN A 678 -21.26 14.76 -30.44
C ASN A 678 -21.22 13.56 -29.48
N HIS A 679 -22.16 12.65 -29.62
CA HIS A 679 -22.22 11.44 -28.79
C HIS A 679 -22.18 10.24 -29.73
N PRO A 680 -21.02 9.98 -30.36
CA PRO A 680 -20.92 8.83 -31.26
C PRO A 680 -21.13 7.56 -30.45
N VAL A 681 -21.89 6.64 -31.02
CA VAL A 681 -22.33 5.40 -30.36
C VAL A 681 -21.33 4.30 -30.70
N HIS A 682 -20.75 3.67 -29.68
CA HIS A 682 -19.78 2.59 -29.84
C HIS A 682 -20.22 1.34 -29.09
N HIS A 683 -20.08 0.18 -29.75
CA HIS A 683 -20.37 -1.15 -29.20
C HIS A 683 -21.75 -1.24 -28.48
N PRO A 684 -22.86 -0.88 -29.15
CA PRO A 684 -24.17 -0.90 -28.50
C PRO A 684 -24.59 -2.33 -28.15
N VAL A 685 -25.04 -2.52 -26.90
CA VAL A 685 -25.65 -3.76 -26.42
C VAL A 685 -27.15 -3.55 -26.29
N THR A 686 -27.94 -4.58 -26.64
CA THR A 686 -29.41 -4.52 -26.56
C THR A 686 -29.90 -5.41 -25.41
N PHE A 687 -30.59 -4.80 -24.45
CA PHE A 687 -31.37 -5.51 -23.43
C PHE A 687 -32.78 -5.75 -23.98
N THR A 688 -33.12 -7.00 -24.29
CA THR A 688 -34.35 -7.35 -25.02
C THR A 688 -35.59 -7.44 -24.14
N SER A 689 -35.42 -7.46 -22.81
CA SER A 689 -36.50 -7.59 -21.83
C SER A 689 -36.18 -6.79 -20.56
N LYS A 690 -37.21 -6.38 -19.81
CA LYS A 690 -37.12 -5.71 -18.49
C LYS A 690 -36.64 -6.63 -17.35
N HIS A 691 -36.19 -7.82 -17.68
CA HIS A 691 -35.66 -8.80 -16.73
C HIS A 691 -34.26 -9.27 -17.15
N THR A 692 -33.71 -8.71 -18.23
CA THR A 692 -32.39 -9.05 -18.73
C THR A 692 -31.40 -8.06 -18.14
N PHE A 693 -30.47 -8.53 -17.32
CA PHE A 693 -29.41 -7.69 -16.76
C PHE A 693 -28.06 -8.38 -16.88
N VAL A 694 -26.99 -7.61 -16.70
CA VAL A 694 -25.63 -8.12 -16.55
C VAL A 694 -25.10 -7.74 -15.17
N GLY A 695 -24.52 -8.71 -14.48
CA GLY A 695 -23.77 -8.50 -13.24
C GLY A 695 -22.29 -8.25 -13.53
N LEU A 696 -21.78 -7.13 -13.05
CA LEU A 696 -20.37 -6.72 -13.14
C LEU A 696 -19.74 -6.68 -11.74
N PRO A 697 -18.39 -6.71 -11.63
CA PRO A 697 -17.71 -6.45 -10.37
C PRO A 697 -18.17 -5.13 -9.74
N VAL A 698 -18.14 -5.06 -8.41
CA VAL A 698 -18.53 -3.88 -7.63
C VAL A 698 -17.90 -2.60 -8.18
N LEU A 699 -18.72 -1.56 -8.30
CA LEU A 699 -18.27 -0.24 -8.72
C LEU A 699 -17.36 0.34 -7.64
N LYS A 700 -16.13 0.67 -8.00
CA LYS A 700 -15.19 1.35 -7.10
C LYS A 700 -15.46 2.86 -7.11
N ALA A 701 -16.31 3.33 -6.20
CA ALA A 701 -16.86 4.69 -6.20
C ALA A 701 -16.62 5.48 -4.88
N TYR A 702 -15.65 5.05 -4.06
CA TYR A 702 -15.49 5.52 -2.68
C TYR A 702 -15.14 6.99 -2.53
N VAL A 703 -14.17 7.49 -3.31
CA VAL A 703 -13.74 8.91 -3.29
C VAL A 703 -14.15 9.64 -4.57
N GLU A 704 -13.92 9.00 -5.72
CA GLU A 704 -14.32 9.54 -7.03
C GLU A 704 -15.27 8.57 -7.72
N THR A 705 -16.27 9.14 -8.40
CA THR A 705 -17.19 8.40 -9.25
C THR A 705 -17.29 9.12 -10.58
N ASN A 706 -16.99 8.44 -11.67
CA ASN A 706 -17.17 8.94 -13.02
C ASN A 706 -17.77 7.83 -13.89
N ILE A 707 -19.09 7.84 -13.99
CA ILE A 707 -19.84 6.89 -14.79
C ILE A 707 -20.25 7.60 -16.08
N TYR A 708 -19.99 6.97 -17.21
CA TYR A 708 -20.44 7.43 -18.52
C TYR A 708 -21.05 6.27 -19.29
N PHE A 709 -22.25 6.50 -19.84
CA PHE A 709 -22.89 5.57 -20.76
C PHE A 709 -23.81 6.32 -21.71
N GLN A 710 -24.24 5.64 -22.76
CA GLN A 710 -25.29 6.11 -23.66
C GLN A 710 -26.44 5.11 -23.64
N PHE A 711 -27.68 5.59 -23.75
CA PHE A 711 -28.83 4.72 -23.83
C PHE A 711 -29.80 5.19 -24.92
N LYS A 712 -30.59 4.24 -25.41
CA LYS A 712 -31.69 4.47 -26.35
C LYS A 712 -32.85 3.56 -25.96
N THR A 713 -34.03 4.13 -25.74
CA THR A 713 -35.21 3.35 -25.34
C THR A 713 -36.51 4.01 -25.80
N ARG A 714 -37.59 3.22 -25.83
CA ARG A 714 -38.98 3.70 -25.94
C ARG A 714 -39.76 3.52 -24.63
N GLU A 715 -39.24 2.72 -23.71
CA GLU A 715 -39.84 2.52 -22.39
C GLU A 715 -39.69 3.78 -21.55
N ALA A 716 -40.76 4.20 -20.87
CA ALA A 716 -40.74 5.39 -20.02
C ALA A 716 -40.14 5.11 -18.63
N ASN A 717 -40.07 3.84 -18.21
CA ASN A 717 -39.58 3.45 -16.89
C ASN A 717 -38.68 2.22 -16.98
N GLY A 718 -37.61 2.18 -16.18
CA GLY A 718 -36.72 1.03 -16.05
C GLY A 718 -35.46 1.36 -15.24
N LEU A 719 -34.89 0.37 -14.55
CA LEU A 719 -33.62 0.53 -13.85
C LEU A 719 -32.49 0.32 -14.86
N ILE A 720 -31.51 1.22 -14.87
CA ILE A 720 -30.39 1.17 -15.84
C ILE A 720 -29.15 0.64 -15.14
N LEU A 721 -28.88 1.14 -13.94
CA LEU A 721 -27.71 0.78 -13.13
C LEU A 721 -28.13 0.67 -11.67
N TYR A 722 -27.69 -0.37 -10.99
CA TYR A 722 -27.83 -0.49 -9.55
C TYR A 722 -26.59 -1.16 -8.94
N ASN A 723 -26.03 -0.56 -7.91
CA ASN A 723 -25.06 -1.22 -7.05
C ASN A 723 -25.49 -1.01 -5.60
N ALA A 724 -25.81 -2.11 -4.94
CA ALA A 724 -26.01 -2.10 -3.49
C ALA A 724 -24.67 -1.87 -2.78
N GLY A 725 -24.72 -1.14 -1.69
CA GLY A 725 -23.65 -1.01 -0.72
C GLY A 725 -24.06 -1.53 0.65
N ARG A 726 -23.23 -1.21 1.64
CA ARG A 726 -23.42 -1.65 3.01
C ARG A 726 -24.45 -0.80 3.72
N GLU A 727 -25.24 -1.43 4.59
CA GLU A 727 -26.32 -0.78 5.34
C GLU A 727 -27.35 -0.13 4.41
N HIS A 728 -27.30 1.20 4.29
CA HIS A 728 -28.21 1.99 3.45
C HIS A 728 -27.52 2.52 2.20
N ASP A 729 -26.21 2.32 2.03
CA ASP A 729 -25.47 2.84 0.89
C ASP A 729 -25.93 2.18 -0.41
N PHE A 730 -26.16 2.99 -1.45
CA PHE A 730 -26.36 2.49 -2.79
C PHE A 730 -26.15 3.58 -3.83
N ILE A 731 -25.98 3.14 -5.08
CA ILE A 731 -26.09 3.99 -6.25
C ILE A 731 -27.04 3.35 -7.26
N ALA A 732 -27.96 4.17 -7.78
CA ALA A 732 -28.92 3.76 -8.79
C ALA A 732 -29.03 4.83 -9.88
N VAL A 733 -29.21 4.37 -11.12
CA VAL A 733 -29.63 5.19 -12.25
C VAL A 733 -30.87 4.55 -12.83
N GLU A 734 -31.97 5.29 -12.82
CA GLU A 734 -33.28 4.80 -13.26
C GLU A 734 -33.89 5.81 -14.25
N LEU A 735 -34.70 5.29 -15.17
CA LEU A 735 -35.58 6.11 -15.99
C LEU A 735 -36.96 6.13 -15.32
N VAL A 736 -37.52 7.32 -15.07
CA VAL A 736 -38.84 7.51 -14.46
C VAL A 736 -39.63 8.51 -15.30
N ASN A 737 -40.77 8.08 -15.83
CA ASN A 737 -41.62 8.87 -16.72
C ASN A 737 -40.87 9.52 -17.91
N GLY A 738 -39.85 8.82 -18.42
CA GLY A 738 -39.00 9.26 -19.52
C GLY A 738 -37.88 10.21 -19.11
N HIS A 739 -37.59 10.38 -17.82
CA HIS A 739 -36.52 11.22 -17.30
C HIS A 739 -35.49 10.39 -16.53
N VAL A 740 -34.21 10.73 -16.67
CA VAL A 740 -33.12 10.05 -15.95
C VAL A 740 -33.06 10.59 -14.53
N HIS A 741 -33.08 9.67 -13.59
CA HIS A 741 -32.94 9.90 -12.17
C HIS A 741 -31.67 9.21 -11.70
N TYR A 742 -30.77 10.00 -11.11
CA TYR A 742 -29.63 9.51 -10.36
C TYR A 742 -29.99 9.53 -8.88
N VAL A 743 -30.00 8.35 -8.25
CA VAL A 743 -30.31 8.18 -6.83
C VAL A 743 -29.10 7.58 -6.13
N PHE A 744 -28.75 8.12 -4.99
CA PHE A 744 -27.67 7.59 -4.18
C PHE A 744 -27.94 7.82 -2.70
N ASP A 745 -27.40 6.95 -1.87
CA ASP A 745 -27.37 7.10 -0.43
C ASP A 745 -25.93 6.83 0.04
N LEU A 746 -25.42 7.71 0.90
CA LEU A 746 -24.09 7.61 1.52
C LEU A 746 -24.19 7.21 3.00
N GLY A 747 -25.37 6.75 3.44
CA GLY A 747 -25.67 6.38 4.83
C GLY A 747 -26.43 7.45 5.61
N ASP A 748 -26.60 8.65 5.04
CA ASP A 748 -27.34 9.78 5.65
C ASP A 748 -28.73 10.01 4.99
N GLY A 749 -29.16 9.10 4.13
CA GLY A 749 -30.47 9.13 3.46
C GLY A 749 -30.37 9.41 1.95
N ALA A 750 -31.26 8.76 1.21
CA ALA A 750 -31.26 8.80 -0.24
C ALA A 750 -31.49 10.20 -0.82
N VAL A 751 -30.56 10.64 -1.66
CA VAL A 751 -30.64 11.84 -2.48
C VAL A 751 -31.00 11.45 -3.91
N ARG A 752 -31.99 12.13 -4.48
CA ARG A 752 -32.45 11.91 -5.87
C ARG A 752 -32.22 13.18 -6.70
N VAL A 753 -31.53 13.03 -7.81
CA VAL A 753 -31.27 14.07 -8.80
C VAL A 753 -31.96 13.69 -10.11
N ARG A 754 -32.91 14.50 -10.56
CA ARG A 754 -33.53 14.36 -11.87
C ARG A 754 -32.79 15.21 -12.90
N ASP A 755 -32.71 14.73 -14.13
CA ASP A 755 -32.21 15.53 -15.25
C ASP A 755 -33.04 16.81 -15.49
N THR A 756 -32.45 17.79 -16.17
CA THR A 756 -33.09 19.08 -16.48
C THR A 756 -33.57 19.18 -17.93
N SER A 757 -33.66 18.06 -18.66
CA SER A 757 -34.16 18.04 -20.02
C SER A 757 -35.66 18.34 -20.06
N LYS A 758 -36.08 19.11 -21.06
CA LYS A 758 -37.50 19.50 -21.24
C LYS A 758 -38.34 18.38 -21.88
N SER A 759 -37.72 17.59 -22.76
CA SER A 759 -38.35 16.48 -23.47
C SER A 759 -38.09 15.17 -22.76
N LYS A 760 -39.02 14.22 -22.91
CA LYS A 760 -38.77 12.85 -22.45
C LYS A 760 -37.68 12.19 -23.30
N LEU A 761 -36.83 11.40 -22.65
CA LEU A 761 -35.66 10.73 -23.19
C LEU A 761 -35.96 9.31 -23.71
N ASN A 762 -37.22 8.88 -23.63
CA ASN A 762 -37.69 7.64 -24.23
C ASN A 762 -38.22 7.85 -25.67
N ASP A 763 -37.55 8.71 -26.45
CA ASP A 763 -37.96 9.11 -27.79
C ASP A 763 -37.39 8.19 -28.90
N GLY A 764 -36.70 7.11 -28.52
CA GLY A 764 -36.04 6.19 -29.44
C GLY A 764 -34.75 6.74 -30.07
N LYS A 765 -34.18 7.82 -29.54
CA LYS A 765 -32.84 8.32 -29.90
C LYS A 765 -31.83 7.98 -28.82
N TRP A 766 -30.55 8.20 -29.15
CA TRP A 766 -29.45 8.03 -28.22
C TRP A 766 -29.29 9.27 -27.36
N HIS A 767 -29.15 9.04 -26.06
CA HIS A 767 -28.87 10.06 -25.06
C HIS A 767 -27.61 9.67 -24.28
N ALA A 768 -26.75 10.65 -24.01
CA ALA A 768 -25.53 10.45 -23.23
C ALA A 768 -25.77 10.83 -21.77
N VAL A 769 -25.35 9.98 -20.85
CA VAL A 769 -25.45 10.22 -19.40
C VAL A 769 -24.04 10.17 -18.80
N SER A 770 -23.69 11.21 -18.05
CA SER A 770 -22.46 11.26 -17.26
C SER A 770 -22.81 11.58 -15.82
N ILE A 771 -22.41 10.71 -14.90
CA ILE A 771 -22.53 10.92 -13.46
C ILE A 771 -21.12 11.12 -12.90
N GLY A 772 -20.94 12.20 -12.15
CA GLY A 772 -19.67 12.61 -11.61
C GLY A 772 -19.77 12.93 -10.13
N ARG A 773 -18.70 12.68 -9.38
CA ARG A 773 -18.51 13.20 -8.03
C ARG A 773 -17.25 14.07 -7.96
N PRO A 774 -17.30 15.31 -8.48
CA PRO A 774 -16.12 16.18 -8.60
C PRO A 774 -15.53 16.69 -7.28
N ALA A 775 -16.25 16.51 -6.17
CA ALA A 775 -15.76 16.73 -4.81
C ALA A 775 -16.51 15.80 -3.85
N SER A 776 -16.00 15.56 -2.63
CA SER A 776 -16.52 14.53 -1.72
C SER A 776 -18.04 14.59 -1.48
N LYS A 777 -18.60 15.80 -1.33
CA LYS A 777 -20.05 16.02 -1.16
C LYS A 777 -20.79 16.47 -2.41
N ARG A 778 -20.09 16.74 -3.52
CA ARG A 778 -20.70 17.31 -4.72
C ARG A 778 -20.90 16.25 -5.78
N HIS A 779 -22.13 16.12 -6.23
CA HIS A 779 -22.57 15.17 -7.23
C HIS A 779 -23.09 15.90 -8.46
N THR A 780 -22.84 15.36 -9.65
CA THR A 780 -23.25 15.94 -10.93
C THR A 780 -23.91 14.87 -11.79
N LEU A 781 -25.08 15.19 -12.36
CA LEU A 781 -25.76 14.43 -13.40
C LEU A 781 -25.79 15.29 -14.67
N ALA A 782 -25.11 14.84 -15.70
CA ALA A 782 -25.18 15.43 -17.03
C ALA A 782 -25.94 14.49 -17.98
N VAL A 783 -26.97 15.02 -18.64
CA VAL A 783 -27.70 14.32 -19.71
C VAL A 783 -27.62 15.18 -20.96
N ASP A 784 -26.98 14.62 -21.99
CA ASP A 784 -26.58 15.31 -23.21
C ASP A 784 -25.77 16.60 -22.90
N ASP A 785 -26.35 17.77 -23.17
CA ASP A 785 -25.75 19.09 -22.89
C ASP A 785 -26.25 19.73 -21.57
N HIS A 786 -27.15 19.08 -20.84
CA HIS A 786 -27.76 19.63 -19.62
C HIS A 786 -27.10 19.04 -18.37
N VAL A 787 -26.65 19.92 -17.47
CA VAL A 787 -25.92 19.52 -16.26
C VAL A 787 -26.68 19.97 -15.03
N THR A 788 -26.83 19.05 -14.07
CA THR A 788 -27.47 19.29 -12.78
C THR A 788 -26.47 18.89 -11.69
N ALA A 789 -26.29 19.74 -10.68
CA ALA A 789 -25.39 19.46 -9.56
C ALA A 789 -26.15 19.54 -8.24
N VAL A 790 -25.80 18.67 -7.29
CA VAL A 790 -26.33 18.65 -5.93
C VAL A 790 -25.20 18.47 -4.93
N ASN A 791 -25.37 19.00 -3.73
CA ASN A 791 -24.49 18.72 -2.60
C ASN A 791 -25.21 17.79 -1.61
N SER A 792 -24.55 16.73 -1.16
CA SER A 792 -25.03 15.91 -0.04
C SER A 792 -25.00 16.75 1.24
N GLN A 793 -26.08 16.67 2.03
CA GLN A 793 -26.24 17.42 3.29
C GLN A 793 -25.71 16.64 4.50
N GLY A 794 -25.42 15.35 4.31
CA GLY A 794 -24.95 14.42 5.33
C GLY A 794 -23.53 14.69 5.82
N SER A 795 -23.17 13.99 6.90
CA SER A 795 -21.81 13.94 7.44
C SER A 795 -20.92 12.95 6.68
N ASN A 796 -21.52 11.93 6.07
CA ASN A 796 -20.85 10.94 5.26
C ASN A 796 -20.45 11.52 3.90
N GLU A 797 -19.22 11.22 3.51
CA GLU A 797 -18.58 11.71 2.28
C GLU A 797 -18.25 10.57 1.30
N ASN A 798 -18.42 9.33 1.73
CA ASN A 798 -17.97 8.14 1.02
C ASN A 798 -19.16 7.29 0.60
N LEU A 799 -19.01 6.59 -0.53
CA LEU A 799 -20.02 5.65 -1.04
C LEU A 799 -19.45 4.23 -0.93
N ASP A 800 -19.94 3.46 0.05
CA ASP A 800 -19.42 2.13 0.41
C ASP A 800 -20.21 1.01 -0.27
N LEU A 801 -19.82 0.70 -1.51
CA LEU A 801 -20.41 -0.36 -2.31
C LEU A 801 -19.75 -1.72 -2.04
N ASP A 802 -20.55 -2.78 -1.90
CA ASP A 802 -20.06 -4.15 -1.70
C ASP A 802 -20.82 -5.22 -2.49
N GLY A 803 -21.91 -4.85 -3.16
CA GLY A 803 -22.70 -5.73 -4.02
C GLY A 803 -22.21 -5.81 -5.47
N ILE A 804 -22.82 -6.72 -6.23
CA ILE A 804 -22.69 -6.80 -7.70
C ILE A 804 -23.23 -5.51 -8.32
N LEU A 805 -22.54 -4.98 -9.32
CA LEU A 805 -23.04 -3.90 -10.16
C LEU A 805 -23.97 -4.48 -11.21
N TYR A 806 -25.26 -4.20 -11.12
CA TYR A 806 -26.27 -4.60 -12.08
C TYR A 806 -26.47 -3.53 -13.14
N ILE A 807 -26.51 -3.95 -14.41
CA ILE A 807 -26.81 -3.09 -15.55
C ILE A 807 -27.98 -3.70 -16.33
N GLY A 808 -29.04 -2.90 -16.54
CA GLY A 808 -30.21 -3.24 -17.37
C GLY A 808 -31.38 -3.91 -16.65
N GLU A 809 -31.44 -3.84 -15.32
CA GLU A 809 -32.44 -4.54 -14.49
C GLU A 809 -33.89 -4.05 -14.64
#